data_AF-A0A3B8L9I1-F1
#
_entry.id   AF-A0A3B8L9I1-F1
#
_cell.length_a   1.000
_cell.length_b   1.000
_cell.length_c   1.000
_cell.angle_alpha   90.00
_cell.angle_beta   90.00
_cell.angle_gamma   90.00
#
_symmetry.space_group_name_H-M   'P 1'
#
loop_
_entity.id
_entity.type
_entity.pdbx_description
1 polymer ?
#
loop_
_entity_poly.entity_id
_entity_poly.type
_entity_poly.pdbx_seq_one_letter_code
_entity_poly.pdbx_strand_id
1 'polypeptide(L)'
;MTKRQITKDSTSADVREYLLDAMHMDLVGPSPDSPTQQEEIVKTAPSKWYLTGFLVPTETELAERVGEDEDEQLDVVSRMSAGDDEVDPEKSPSSKQSYFPSSMGLSVLVPYDLEQLEVTAFWGEYTQLLTSSKDRKKKKERPWKRTPHEESLYIDISPSEEPQMLPFPTQKGISLAVSVRDVPEHITGHRKARSISIFLVNQRSRPENTPIDKVSLFQTRLRVKSGVPFVYRPDVRGKDLDDWDEKVADLQYRHDYEYAVGHNVSVDAKIDSEGTDCFEIQTTWIPRADVAKVLPKMMDKKVQLGMEELAAAPNAQSAREMLSGLIEEYKEWIQRNRTYIPQEDKRKQVAEDLLRRAEVAQKRIEAGLQRLDDPQIFQAFTLMNKVMATAAKQRFSVEKNVTPEEITPVWRPFQLAFVLMNIQGIADPTHQERHIVDLLFFPTGGGKTEAYLGLAAFTLLLRRLRNPGIRSAGLSVLMRYTLRLLTLDQLGRATILVCALELERRANQDLLGEWPFEIGLWVGQSATANRMGQKGDKDEYTARKKTLDFQKDDKRHPSPIPLADCPWCGHPFTNQSFQLVPDADHPKDLKVECANHDCTYGIKKGRRGIQRLPLPIVSVDEPIYRRLPCFIIATVDKFANLPWVGHTG
;
A
#
# COMPACT_ATOMS: atom_id res chain seq x y z
N MET A 1 8.45 27.58 -14.81
CA MET A 1 7.13 27.01 -14.43
C MET A 1 6.01 28.01 -14.76
N THR A 2 5.26 27.80 -15.83
CA THR A 2 3.81 27.80 -15.64
C THR A 2 3.56 26.62 -14.71
N LYS A 3 3.44 26.86 -13.40
CA LYS A 3 2.98 25.82 -12.47
C LYS A 3 1.69 25.29 -13.10
N ARG A 4 1.60 23.99 -13.41
CA ARG A 4 0.28 23.38 -13.59
C ARG A 4 -0.46 23.71 -12.30
N GLN A 5 -1.35 24.70 -12.35
CA GLN A 5 -2.10 25.11 -11.17
C GLN A 5 -3.07 23.96 -10.93
N ILE A 6 -2.88 23.24 -9.82
CA ILE A 6 -3.92 22.35 -9.33
C ILE A 6 -5.13 23.26 -9.04
N THR A 7 -6.15 23.11 -9.88
CA THR A 7 -7.44 23.75 -9.71
C THR A 7 -8.40 22.80 -8.99
N LYS A 8 -9.56 23.30 -8.58
CA LYS A 8 -10.63 22.44 -8.03
C LYS A 8 -11.11 21.37 -9.02
N ASP A 9 -10.88 21.57 -10.32
CA ASP A 9 -11.29 20.64 -11.39
C ASP A 9 -10.18 19.64 -11.77
N SER A 10 -9.01 19.70 -11.12
CA SER A 10 -7.92 18.76 -11.38
C SER A 10 -8.29 17.35 -10.98
N THR A 11 -8.05 16.38 -11.86
CA THR A 11 -8.29 14.97 -11.57
C THR A 11 -7.22 14.44 -10.60
N SER A 12 -7.49 13.29 -9.97
CA SER A 12 -6.48 12.60 -9.15
C SER A 12 -5.21 12.22 -9.93
N ALA A 13 -5.31 12.06 -11.25
CA ALA A 13 -4.16 11.81 -12.12
C ALA A 13 -3.31 13.07 -12.29
N ASP A 14 -3.94 14.22 -12.52
CA ASP A 14 -3.26 15.52 -12.65
C ASP A 14 -2.50 15.88 -11.37
N VAL A 15 -3.13 15.66 -10.21
CA VAL A 15 -2.50 15.88 -8.90
C VAL A 15 -1.31 14.95 -8.69
N ARG A 16 -1.42 13.67 -9.07
CA ARG A 16 -0.33 12.70 -8.97
C ARG A 16 0.84 13.09 -9.86
N GLU A 17 0.59 13.44 -11.11
CA GLU A 17 1.63 13.85 -12.06
C GLU A 17 2.35 15.10 -11.55
N TYR A 18 1.61 16.10 -11.04
CA TYR A 18 2.20 17.26 -10.40
C TYR A 18 3.11 16.90 -9.22
N LEU A 19 2.68 16.01 -8.33
CA LEU A 19 3.48 15.58 -7.18
C LEU A 19 4.75 14.84 -7.63
N LEU A 20 4.66 13.98 -8.64
CA LEU A 20 5.80 13.26 -9.20
C LEU A 20 6.81 14.21 -9.85
N ASP A 21 6.33 15.23 -10.56
CA ASP A 21 7.19 16.21 -11.20
C ASP A 21 7.83 17.16 -10.19
N ALA A 22 7.09 17.57 -9.14
CA ALA A 22 7.65 18.32 -8.02
C ALA A 22 8.73 17.51 -7.30
N MET A 23 8.45 16.25 -6.96
CA MET A 23 9.41 15.35 -6.35
C MET A 23 10.66 15.15 -7.22
N HIS A 24 10.49 14.98 -8.53
CA HIS A 24 11.64 14.88 -9.44
C HIS A 24 12.46 16.17 -9.47
N MET A 25 11.80 17.31 -9.51
CA MET A 25 12.47 18.62 -9.51
C MET A 25 13.25 18.85 -8.21
N ASP A 26 12.72 18.43 -7.07
CA ASP A 26 13.38 18.60 -5.77
C ASP A 26 14.55 17.62 -5.57
N LEU A 27 14.39 16.36 -6.00
CA LEU A 27 15.41 15.31 -5.76
C LEU A 27 16.55 15.31 -6.79
N VAL A 28 16.24 15.53 -8.06
CA VAL A 28 17.18 15.41 -9.19
C VAL A 28 17.39 16.75 -9.89
N GLY A 29 16.32 17.52 -10.05
CA GLY A 29 16.32 18.79 -10.78
C GLY A 29 15.71 18.69 -12.17
N PRO A 30 15.95 19.70 -13.02
CA PRO A 30 15.27 19.85 -14.30
C PRO A 30 15.72 18.77 -15.29
N SER A 31 14.76 18.15 -15.95
CA SER A 31 15.04 17.20 -17.02
C SER A 31 15.76 17.89 -18.20
N PRO A 32 16.69 17.21 -18.90
CA PRO A 32 17.32 17.75 -20.11
C PRO A 32 16.31 18.16 -21.19
N ASP A 33 15.13 17.52 -21.23
CA ASP A 33 14.10 17.79 -22.23
C ASP A 33 13.18 18.99 -21.86
N SER A 34 13.39 19.65 -20.71
CA SER A 34 12.53 20.75 -20.24
C SER A 34 12.91 22.08 -20.92
N PRO A 35 12.11 22.61 -21.88
CA PRO A 35 12.47 23.83 -22.61
C PRO A 35 12.46 25.08 -21.72
N THR A 36 11.72 25.03 -20.61
CA THR A 36 11.49 26.18 -19.73
C THR A 36 12.47 26.26 -18.54
N GLN A 37 13.36 25.28 -18.39
CA GLN A 37 14.26 25.16 -17.24
C GLN A 37 15.72 24.87 -17.64
N GLN A 38 16.06 25.07 -18.91
CA GLN A 38 17.44 24.93 -19.39
C GLN A 38 18.41 25.80 -18.58
N GLU A 39 17.98 27.01 -18.20
CA GLU A 39 18.77 27.99 -17.45
C GLU A 39 18.28 28.20 -16.00
N GLU A 40 18.00 27.13 -15.25
CA GLU A 40 17.63 27.26 -13.84
C GLU A 40 18.68 28.00 -13.02
N ILE A 41 18.22 28.78 -12.04
CA ILE A 41 19.06 29.46 -11.06
C ILE A 41 18.69 28.99 -9.65
N VAL A 42 19.63 28.32 -8.97
CA VAL A 42 19.50 27.88 -7.57
C VAL A 42 20.31 28.77 -6.63
N LYS A 43 19.87 28.91 -5.37
CA LYS A 43 20.50 29.83 -4.40
C LYS A 43 21.65 29.20 -3.62
N THR A 44 21.62 27.90 -3.42
CA THR A 44 22.64 27.12 -2.69
C THR A 44 23.48 26.28 -3.66
N ALA A 45 24.53 25.65 -3.16
CA ALA A 45 25.32 24.71 -3.95
C ALA A 45 24.42 23.58 -4.49
N PRO A 46 24.48 23.24 -5.79
CA PRO A 46 23.63 22.21 -6.39
C PRO A 46 23.72 20.84 -5.71
N SER A 47 24.90 20.41 -5.26
CA SER A 47 25.09 19.16 -4.49
C SER A 47 24.42 19.16 -3.11
N LYS A 48 24.08 20.34 -2.57
CA LYS A 48 23.27 20.51 -1.35
C LYS A 48 21.79 20.75 -1.64
N TRP A 49 21.45 20.99 -2.91
CA TRP A 49 20.08 21.25 -3.33
C TRP A 49 19.42 19.97 -3.87
N TYR A 50 20.13 19.19 -4.69
CA TYR A 50 19.68 17.89 -5.20
C TYR A 50 20.31 16.76 -4.40
N LEU A 51 19.51 15.73 -4.10
CA LEU A 51 19.97 14.55 -3.34
C LEU A 51 20.60 13.47 -4.24
N THR A 52 20.27 13.46 -5.53
CA THR A 52 20.79 12.48 -6.49
C THR A 52 20.81 13.06 -7.91
N GLY A 53 21.18 12.26 -8.90
CA GLY A 53 21.17 12.72 -10.29
C GLY A 53 22.50 13.24 -10.83
N PHE A 54 23.57 13.22 -10.04
CA PHE A 54 24.83 13.87 -10.40
C PHE A 54 26.07 12.99 -10.18
N LEU A 55 27.13 13.31 -10.93
CA LEU A 55 28.41 12.62 -10.92
C LEU A 55 29.55 13.54 -10.50
N VAL A 56 30.24 13.20 -9.42
CA VAL A 56 31.43 13.92 -8.95
C VAL A 56 32.71 13.42 -9.65
N PRO A 57 33.78 14.22 -9.74
CA PRO A 57 35.04 13.77 -10.33
C PRO A 57 35.62 12.47 -9.73
N THR A 58 36.26 11.67 -10.59
CA THR A 58 36.86 10.37 -10.20
C THR A 58 38.03 10.51 -9.22
N GLU A 59 38.67 11.68 -9.16
CA GLU A 59 39.77 11.97 -8.21
C GLU A 59 39.29 12.64 -6.91
N THR A 60 37.99 12.87 -6.72
CA THR A 60 37.45 13.45 -5.47
C THR A 60 37.77 12.55 -4.26
N GLU A 61 38.29 13.16 -3.19
CA GLU A 61 38.60 12.46 -1.94
C GLU A 61 37.36 11.83 -1.31
N LEU A 62 37.50 10.66 -0.68
CA LEU A 62 36.39 9.92 -0.07
C LEU A 62 35.59 10.74 0.95
N ALA A 63 36.25 11.64 1.70
CA ALA A 63 35.61 12.51 2.68
C ALA A 63 34.66 13.54 2.05
N GLU A 64 34.92 13.96 0.80
CA GLU A 64 34.08 14.91 0.06
C GLU A 64 33.03 14.20 -0.82
N ARG A 65 33.04 12.87 -0.85
CA ARG A 65 32.05 12.05 -1.56
C ARG A 65 30.84 11.71 -0.70
N VAL A 66 30.78 12.13 0.55
CA VAL A 66 29.64 11.84 1.44
C VAL A 66 28.81 13.11 1.61
N GLY A 67 27.48 13.00 1.56
CA GLY A 67 26.59 14.12 1.87
C GLY A 67 26.75 14.56 3.33
N GLU A 68 26.65 15.85 3.61
CA GLU A 68 26.87 16.42 4.97
C GLU A 68 25.78 16.06 6.01
N ASP A 69 24.75 15.26 5.66
CA ASP A 69 23.48 15.22 6.43
C ASP A 69 22.94 13.80 6.78
N GLU A 70 23.77 12.80 7.07
CA GLU A 70 23.25 11.50 7.56
C GLU A 70 23.05 11.41 9.09
N ASP A 71 23.64 12.30 9.89
CA ASP A 71 23.56 12.20 11.37
C ASP A 71 22.40 12.99 12.00
N GLU A 72 21.76 13.96 11.31
CA GLU A 72 20.72 14.81 11.92
C GLU A 72 19.27 14.46 11.52
N GLN A 73 19.03 13.62 10.50
CA GLN A 73 17.66 13.35 10.01
C GLN A 73 16.98 12.11 10.58
N LEU A 74 17.71 11.18 11.22
CA LEU A 74 17.10 10.10 11.99
C LEU A 74 16.41 10.63 13.27
N ASP A 75 16.76 11.83 13.72
CA ASP A 75 16.26 12.44 14.94
C ASP A 75 14.86 13.08 14.80
N VAL A 76 14.42 13.42 13.58
CA VAL A 76 13.13 14.12 13.39
C VAL A 76 11.94 13.15 13.36
N VAL A 77 12.15 11.89 12.96
CA VAL A 77 11.12 10.85 13.10
C VAL A 77 11.12 10.25 14.51
N SER A 78 12.21 10.38 15.27
CA SER A 78 12.32 9.93 16.66
C SER A 78 11.70 10.91 17.68
N ARG A 79 11.67 12.22 17.38
CA ARG A 79 11.16 13.25 18.32
C ARG A 79 9.63 13.33 18.49
N MET A 80 8.86 12.39 17.93
CA MET A 80 7.43 12.21 18.24
C MET A 80 7.12 11.01 19.14
N SER A 81 8.07 10.52 19.95
CA SER A 81 7.77 9.70 21.14
C SER A 81 8.95 9.70 22.11
N ALA A 82 8.93 10.63 23.07
CA ALA A 82 9.68 10.44 24.32
C ALA A 82 8.77 9.65 25.28
N GLY A 83 9.17 8.41 25.57
CA GLY A 83 8.47 7.51 26.50
C GLY A 83 8.97 6.07 26.36
N ASP A 84 10.15 5.82 26.93
CA ASP A 84 10.85 4.56 27.26
C ASP A 84 10.25 3.23 26.76
N ASP A 85 10.97 2.60 25.81
CA ASP A 85 11.23 1.17 25.83
C ASP A 85 12.68 0.97 26.32
N GLU A 86 12.87 0.58 27.58
CA GLU A 86 14.15 0.03 28.07
C GLU A 86 14.37 -1.36 27.45
N VAL A 87 14.84 -1.39 26.21
CA VAL A 87 16.09 -2.04 25.76
C VAL A 87 16.43 -1.33 24.45
N ASP A 88 17.46 -0.49 24.48
CA ASP A 88 18.05 0.15 23.31
C ASP A 88 18.32 -0.95 22.26
N PRO A 89 17.63 -0.98 21.10
CA PRO A 89 18.00 -1.90 20.06
C PRO A 89 19.43 -1.52 19.68
N GLU A 90 20.39 -2.43 19.91
CA GLU A 90 21.78 -2.27 19.51
C GLU A 90 21.82 -1.55 18.17
N LYS A 91 22.43 -0.35 18.16
CA LYS A 91 22.64 0.50 16.99
C LYS A 91 22.72 -0.36 15.74
N SER A 92 21.68 -0.30 14.91
CA SER A 92 21.60 -1.05 13.66
C SER A 92 22.96 -0.99 12.97
N PRO A 93 23.64 -2.12 12.73
CA PRO A 93 24.93 -2.09 12.09
C PRO A 93 24.70 -1.62 10.65
N SER A 94 25.35 -0.51 10.29
CA SER A 94 25.42 0.13 8.96
C SER A 94 24.34 1.16 8.59
N SER A 95 24.48 2.40 9.07
CA SER A 95 24.30 3.54 8.16
C SER A 95 25.43 3.43 7.12
N LYS A 96 25.14 2.81 5.98
CA LYS A 96 26.07 2.81 4.84
C LYS A 96 26.16 4.26 4.37
N GLN A 97 27.27 4.94 4.70
CA GLN A 97 27.58 6.26 4.14
C GLN A 97 27.31 6.24 2.63
N SER A 98 26.34 7.02 2.18
CA SER A 98 26.03 7.12 0.76
C SER A 98 27.09 7.96 0.04
N TYR A 99 27.94 7.30 -0.75
CA TYR A 99 28.96 7.97 -1.57
C TYR A 99 28.38 8.48 -2.89
N PHE A 100 28.70 9.73 -3.25
CA PHE A 100 28.39 10.30 -4.56
C PHE A 100 29.15 9.56 -5.66
N PRO A 101 28.46 9.06 -6.70
CA PRO A 101 29.09 8.31 -7.77
C PRO A 101 29.90 9.22 -8.70
N SER A 102 30.96 8.66 -9.30
CA SER A 102 31.69 9.31 -10.41
C SER A 102 31.31 8.79 -11.79
N SER A 103 30.50 7.74 -11.83
CA SER A 103 29.97 7.16 -13.05
C SER A 103 28.59 6.55 -12.85
N MET A 104 27.77 6.62 -13.89
CA MET A 104 26.53 5.87 -14.01
C MET A 104 26.45 5.27 -15.41
N GLY A 105 25.71 4.17 -15.56
CA GLY A 105 25.69 3.46 -16.82
C GLY A 105 24.54 2.48 -16.94
N LEU A 106 24.55 1.77 -18.06
CA LEU A 106 23.62 0.68 -18.32
C LEU A 106 24.32 -0.44 -19.08
N SER A 107 23.74 -1.64 -19.02
CA SER A 107 24.15 -2.77 -19.84
C SER A 107 22.98 -3.31 -20.62
N VAL A 108 23.19 -3.54 -21.91
CA VAL A 108 22.21 -4.06 -22.87
C VAL A 108 22.74 -5.30 -23.56
N LEU A 109 21.82 -6.10 -24.09
CA LEU A 109 22.16 -7.12 -25.08
C LEU A 109 21.70 -6.64 -26.45
N VAL A 110 22.54 -6.84 -27.46
CA VAL A 110 22.25 -6.51 -28.86
C VAL A 110 22.40 -7.75 -29.74
N PRO A 111 21.76 -7.78 -30.92
CA PRO A 111 22.01 -8.81 -31.92
C PRO A 111 23.50 -8.86 -32.29
N TYR A 112 24.02 -10.06 -32.57
CA TYR A 112 25.45 -10.27 -32.85
C TYR A 112 25.96 -9.50 -34.08
N ASP A 113 25.08 -9.28 -35.06
CA ASP A 113 25.40 -8.62 -36.33
C ASP A 113 25.27 -7.08 -36.25
N LEU A 114 24.93 -6.52 -35.09
CA LEU A 114 24.90 -5.07 -34.91
C LEU A 114 26.33 -4.54 -34.86
N GLU A 115 26.66 -3.61 -35.75
CA GLU A 115 28.01 -3.05 -35.87
C GLU A 115 28.18 -1.75 -35.06
N GLN A 116 27.14 -0.93 -34.96
CA GLN A 116 27.20 0.38 -34.31
C GLN A 116 25.98 0.65 -33.43
N LEU A 117 26.19 1.44 -32.37
CA LEU A 117 25.16 1.89 -31.45
C LEU A 117 25.24 3.39 -31.21
N GLU A 118 24.12 4.09 -31.30
CA GLU A 118 24.05 5.53 -30.99
C GLU A 118 23.85 5.72 -29.50
N VAL A 119 24.73 6.51 -28.86
CA VAL A 119 24.63 6.86 -27.44
C VAL A 119 24.67 8.38 -27.28
N THR A 120 23.64 8.92 -26.65
CA THR A 120 23.55 10.33 -26.27
C THR A 120 23.66 10.48 -24.76
N ALA A 121 24.59 11.31 -24.30
CA ALA A 121 24.72 11.71 -22.91
C ALA A 121 24.17 13.12 -22.70
N PHE A 122 23.41 13.28 -21.62
CA PHE A 122 22.87 14.56 -21.18
C PHE A 122 23.38 14.88 -19.78
N TRP A 123 23.70 16.14 -19.52
CA TRP A 123 23.98 16.64 -18.16
C TRP A 123 23.76 18.14 -18.07
N GLY A 124 23.81 18.68 -16.85
CA GLY A 124 23.82 20.09 -16.54
C GLY A 124 25.11 20.47 -15.82
N GLU A 125 25.64 21.63 -16.15
CA GLU A 125 26.76 22.25 -15.44
C GLU A 125 26.30 23.51 -14.72
N TYR A 126 26.84 23.77 -13.54
CA TYR A 126 26.47 24.94 -12.75
C TYR A 126 27.64 25.89 -12.59
N THR A 127 27.40 27.16 -12.89
CA THR A 127 28.36 28.24 -12.70
C THR A 127 27.83 29.27 -11.71
N GLN A 128 28.68 29.79 -10.83
CA GLN A 128 28.28 30.83 -9.89
C GLN A 128 28.16 32.18 -10.60
N LEU A 129 27.00 32.81 -10.48
CA LEU A 129 26.80 34.19 -10.95
C LEU A 129 27.45 35.19 -9.99
N LEU A 130 28.17 36.16 -10.53
CA LEU A 130 28.70 37.28 -9.78
C LEU A 130 27.60 38.32 -9.59
N THR A 131 27.06 38.46 -8.37
CA THR A 131 26.07 39.50 -8.04
C THR A 131 26.76 40.82 -7.67
N SER A 132 26.74 41.80 -8.59
CA SER A 132 27.20 43.17 -8.30
C SER A 132 26.11 44.00 -7.62
N SER A 133 25.80 43.73 -6.34
CA SER A 133 24.91 44.59 -5.55
C SER A 133 25.72 45.61 -4.74
N LYS A 134 25.34 46.89 -4.84
CA LYS A 134 25.88 48.00 -4.02
C LYS A 134 25.40 47.96 -2.56
N ASP A 135 24.53 47.02 -2.21
CA ASP A 135 23.87 46.94 -0.91
C ASP A 135 24.64 45.98 0.04
N ARG A 136 25.30 46.53 1.08
CA ARG A 136 26.21 45.77 1.97
C ARG A 136 25.53 44.62 2.73
N LYS A 137 24.20 44.63 2.88
CA LYS A 137 23.43 43.57 3.56
C LYS A 137 22.99 42.40 2.66
N LYS A 138 23.03 42.53 1.32
CA LYS A 138 22.69 41.46 0.35
C LYS A 138 23.92 40.78 -0.27
N LYS A 139 25.13 41.08 0.22
CA LYS A 139 26.42 40.71 -0.38
C LYS A 139 26.82 39.22 -0.32
N LYS A 140 25.92 38.32 0.08
CA LYS A 140 26.25 36.90 0.35
C LYS A 140 25.53 35.85 -0.51
N GLU A 141 24.61 36.24 -1.39
CA GLU A 141 23.98 35.25 -2.29
C GLU A 141 24.76 35.20 -3.62
N ARG A 142 25.48 34.09 -3.82
CA ARG A 142 26.11 33.71 -5.09
C ARG A 142 25.28 32.59 -5.72
N PRO A 143 24.19 32.93 -6.44
CA PRO A 143 23.34 31.92 -7.04
C PRO A 143 24.08 31.18 -8.16
N TRP A 144 23.65 29.97 -8.43
CA TRP A 144 24.23 29.08 -9.43
C TRP A 144 23.31 28.97 -10.63
N LYS A 145 23.83 29.25 -11.82
CA LYS A 145 23.11 29.14 -13.09
C LYS A 145 23.48 27.82 -13.78
N ARG A 146 22.46 27.08 -14.20
CA ARG A 146 22.59 25.84 -14.98
C ARG A 146 22.87 26.13 -16.46
N THR A 147 23.67 25.26 -17.09
CA THR A 147 23.84 25.15 -18.55
C THR A 147 23.68 23.68 -18.95
N PRO A 148 22.70 23.33 -19.81
CA PRO A 148 22.52 21.96 -20.27
C PRO A 148 23.55 21.61 -21.35
N HIS A 149 23.92 20.34 -21.38
CA HIS A 149 24.77 19.74 -22.40
C HIS A 149 24.12 18.45 -22.91
N GLU A 150 24.25 18.24 -24.21
CA GLU A 150 23.82 17.05 -24.94
C GLU A 150 24.92 16.70 -25.94
N GLU A 151 25.46 15.49 -25.85
CA GLU A 151 26.52 15.01 -26.74
C GLU A 151 26.23 13.58 -27.17
N SER A 152 26.39 13.31 -28.47
CA SER A 152 26.14 11.99 -29.07
C SER A 152 27.42 11.38 -29.64
N LEU A 153 27.57 10.07 -29.46
CA LEU A 153 28.64 9.26 -30.05
C LEU A 153 28.06 7.99 -30.68
N TYR A 154 28.69 7.56 -31.78
CA TYR A 154 28.49 6.22 -32.34
C TYR A 154 29.58 5.30 -31.79
N ILE A 155 29.18 4.20 -31.18
CA ILE A 155 30.07 3.21 -30.59
C ILE A 155 30.16 2.02 -31.53
N ASP A 156 31.38 1.65 -31.92
CA ASP A 156 31.64 0.42 -32.67
C ASP A 156 31.55 -0.81 -31.75
N ILE A 157 30.75 -1.79 -32.14
CA ILE A 157 30.46 -2.99 -31.34
C ILE A 157 31.45 -4.08 -31.73
N SER A 158 32.72 -3.85 -31.42
CA SER A 158 33.78 -4.85 -31.55
C SER A 158 34.18 -5.36 -30.17
N PRO A 159 34.22 -6.69 -29.94
CA PRO A 159 34.63 -7.23 -28.65
C PRO A 159 36.06 -6.78 -28.31
N SER A 160 36.26 -6.41 -27.05
CA SER A 160 37.52 -5.91 -26.51
C SER A 160 37.76 -6.52 -25.14
N GLU A 161 39.00 -6.94 -24.86
CA GLU A 161 39.37 -7.47 -23.53
C GLU A 161 39.29 -6.38 -22.45
N GLU A 162 39.66 -5.14 -22.81
CA GLU A 162 39.63 -3.99 -21.91
C GLU A 162 38.52 -3.00 -22.28
N PRO A 163 37.92 -2.30 -21.30
CA PRO A 163 36.99 -1.22 -21.56
C PRO A 163 37.64 -0.08 -22.36
N GLN A 164 36.99 0.36 -23.44
CA GLN A 164 37.43 1.49 -24.23
C GLN A 164 36.89 2.80 -23.62
N MET A 165 37.77 3.79 -23.48
CA MET A 165 37.40 5.14 -23.04
C MET A 165 37.22 6.04 -24.26
N LEU A 166 35.98 6.44 -24.54
CA LEU A 166 35.63 7.30 -25.66
C LEU A 166 35.34 8.72 -25.16
N PRO A 167 36.27 9.69 -25.32
CA PRO A 167 36.04 11.07 -24.91
C PRO A 167 35.04 11.78 -25.84
N PHE A 168 34.23 12.69 -25.29
CA PHE A 168 33.40 13.57 -26.12
C PHE A 168 34.26 14.66 -26.80
N PRO A 169 34.13 14.90 -28.12
CA PRO A 169 35.01 15.82 -28.86
C PRO A 169 35.01 17.26 -28.33
N THR A 170 33.87 17.71 -27.82
CA THR A 170 33.59 19.08 -27.38
C THR A 170 33.83 19.30 -25.89
N GLN A 171 34.02 18.23 -25.10
CA GLN A 171 33.99 18.28 -23.63
C GLN A 171 35.19 17.54 -23.01
N LYS A 172 36.07 18.29 -22.36
CA LYS A 172 37.27 17.73 -21.70
C LYS A 172 36.91 17.05 -20.38
N GLY A 173 37.50 15.87 -20.15
CA GLY A 173 37.37 15.12 -18.90
C GLY A 173 36.01 14.43 -18.74
N ILE A 174 35.22 14.30 -19.80
CA ILE A 174 33.98 13.51 -19.80
C ILE A 174 34.11 12.47 -20.92
N SER A 175 33.82 11.22 -20.59
CA SER A 175 34.00 10.11 -21.51
C SER A 175 32.95 9.02 -21.27
N LEU A 176 32.72 8.22 -22.32
CA LEU A 176 31.99 6.96 -22.23
C LEU A 176 33.00 5.83 -22.03
N ALA A 177 32.87 5.08 -20.93
CA ALA A 177 33.57 3.80 -20.77
C ALA A 177 32.69 2.68 -21.34
N VAL A 178 33.19 1.98 -22.35
CA VAL A 178 32.44 0.96 -23.10
C VAL A 178 33.14 -0.38 -22.98
N SER A 179 32.41 -1.42 -22.57
CA SER A 179 32.88 -2.80 -22.61
C SER A 179 31.93 -3.64 -23.47
N VAL A 180 32.49 -4.33 -24.47
CA VAL A 180 31.74 -5.22 -25.37
C VAL A 180 32.24 -6.64 -25.17
N ARG A 181 31.32 -7.56 -24.87
CA ARG A 181 31.63 -8.98 -24.63
C ARG A 181 30.66 -9.87 -25.40
N ASP A 182 31.17 -10.95 -25.95
CA ASP A 182 30.31 -12.00 -26.50
C ASP A 182 29.59 -12.74 -25.38
N VAL A 183 28.30 -13.01 -25.58
CA VAL A 183 27.50 -13.77 -24.62
C VAL A 183 27.36 -15.21 -25.12
N PRO A 184 27.75 -16.21 -24.31
CA PRO A 184 27.54 -17.61 -24.66
C PRO A 184 26.07 -17.91 -24.97
N GLU A 185 25.81 -18.63 -26.07
CA GLU A 185 24.45 -18.92 -26.56
C GLU A 185 23.55 -19.62 -25.53
N HIS A 186 24.12 -20.45 -24.64
CA HIS A 186 23.36 -21.12 -23.59
C HIS A 186 22.78 -20.16 -22.55
N ILE A 187 23.37 -18.96 -22.42
CA ILE A 187 22.86 -17.91 -21.53
C ILE A 187 21.63 -17.29 -22.20
N THR A 188 21.75 -16.85 -23.45
CA THR A 188 20.75 -16.11 -24.25
C THR A 188 19.59 -16.94 -24.82
N GLY A 189 19.40 -18.17 -24.37
CA GLY A 189 18.37 -19.06 -24.92
C GLY A 189 18.60 -19.40 -26.39
N HIS A 190 19.86 -19.69 -26.75
CA HIS A 190 20.33 -20.03 -28.09
C HIS A 190 20.33 -18.88 -29.12
N ARG A 191 20.24 -17.62 -28.67
CA ARG A 191 20.39 -16.44 -29.54
C ARG A 191 21.82 -15.93 -29.51
N LYS A 192 22.45 -15.73 -30.66
CA LYS A 192 23.75 -15.04 -30.69
C LYS A 192 23.55 -13.56 -30.33
N ALA A 193 24.18 -13.11 -29.25
CA ALA A 193 24.08 -11.74 -28.77
C ALA A 193 25.41 -11.24 -28.20
N ARG A 194 25.59 -9.92 -28.19
CA ARG A 194 26.69 -9.25 -27.49
C ARG A 194 26.15 -8.45 -26.32
N SER A 195 26.89 -8.45 -25.21
CA SER A 195 26.63 -7.58 -24.07
C SER A 195 27.47 -6.32 -24.21
N ILE A 196 26.81 -5.17 -24.11
CA ILE A 196 27.44 -3.86 -24.15
C ILE A 196 27.15 -3.15 -22.83
N SER A 197 28.20 -2.81 -22.09
CA SER A 197 28.11 -1.96 -20.91
C SER A 197 28.65 -0.57 -21.23
N ILE A 198 27.85 0.46 -20.99
CA ILE A 198 28.17 1.86 -21.30
C ILE A 198 28.05 2.67 -20.01
N PHE A 199 29.11 3.37 -19.64
CA PHE A 199 29.15 4.23 -18.47
C PHE A 199 29.54 5.65 -18.86
N LEU A 200 28.77 6.63 -18.41
CA LEU A 200 29.19 8.03 -18.39
C LEU A 200 30.12 8.24 -17.20
N VAL A 201 31.34 8.70 -17.44
CA VAL A 201 32.37 8.86 -16.40
C VAL A 201 32.80 10.32 -16.31
N ASN A 202 32.80 10.88 -15.11
CA ASN A 202 33.36 12.20 -14.83
C ASN A 202 34.86 12.11 -14.46
N GLN A 203 35.71 12.34 -15.45
CA GLN A 203 37.18 12.33 -15.35
C GLN A 203 37.77 13.76 -15.32
N ARG A 204 36.98 14.78 -14.96
CA ARG A 204 37.48 16.14 -14.86
C ARG A 204 38.47 16.25 -13.70
N SER A 205 39.63 16.84 -13.95
CA SER A 205 40.53 17.27 -12.88
C SER A 205 39.91 18.46 -12.15
N ARG A 206 39.94 18.46 -10.82
CA ARG A 206 39.47 19.58 -9.99
C ARG A 206 40.66 20.47 -9.60
N PRO A 207 40.75 21.72 -10.09
CA PRO A 207 41.79 22.64 -9.64
C PRO A 207 41.61 22.98 -8.15
N GLU A 208 42.71 23.23 -7.45
CA GLU A 208 42.69 23.67 -6.04
C GLU A 208 41.75 24.88 -5.84
N ASN A 209 41.01 24.88 -4.72
CA ASN A 209 40.03 25.91 -4.36
C ASN A 209 38.82 26.07 -5.31
N THR A 210 38.62 25.15 -6.26
CA THR A 210 37.41 25.10 -7.08
C THR A 210 36.33 24.31 -6.33
N PRO A 211 35.10 24.84 -6.16
CA PRO A 211 33.99 24.06 -5.60
C PRO A 211 33.70 22.81 -6.44
N ILE A 212 33.42 21.68 -5.78
CA ILE A 212 33.11 20.40 -6.45
C ILE A 212 31.94 20.54 -7.44
N ASP A 213 30.93 21.33 -7.10
CA ASP A 213 29.75 21.58 -7.94
C ASP A 213 30.08 22.18 -9.32
N LYS A 214 31.22 22.87 -9.48
CA LYS A 214 31.62 23.43 -10.79
C LYS A 214 32.15 22.38 -11.75
N VAL A 215 32.59 21.24 -11.22
CA VAL A 215 33.22 20.15 -11.99
C VAL A 215 32.39 18.86 -11.95
N SER A 216 31.27 18.85 -11.21
CA SER A 216 30.28 17.77 -11.22
C SER A 216 29.33 17.87 -12.41
N LEU A 217 28.83 16.73 -12.85
CA LEU A 217 27.82 16.62 -13.92
C LEU A 217 26.46 16.41 -13.26
N PHE A 218 25.51 17.32 -13.39
CA PHE A 218 24.19 17.22 -12.77
C PHE A 218 23.13 16.72 -13.75
N GLN A 219 22.02 16.17 -13.23
CA GLN A 219 20.91 15.63 -14.03
C GLN A 219 21.36 14.72 -15.17
N THR A 220 22.32 13.84 -14.86
CA THR A 220 22.95 12.99 -15.88
C THR A 220 21.97 11.98 -16.44
N ARG A 221 21.99 11.76 -17.75
CA ARG A 221 21.18 10.75 -18.41
C ARG A 221 21.90 10.19 -19.64
N LEU A 222 21.83 8.88 -19.83
CA LEU A 222 22.22 8.21 -21.07
C LEU A 222 20.96 7.79 -21.82
N ARG A 223 20.95 8.01 -23.13
CA ARG A 223 19.97 7.49 -24.08
C ARG A 223 20.73 6.65 -25.10
N VAL A 224 20.28 5.43 -25.31
CA VAL A 224 20.91 4.46 -26.21
C VAL A 224 19.87 4.06 -27.25
N LYS A 225 20.21 4.23 -28.52
CA LYS A 225 19.34 3.93 -29.66
C LYS A 225 19.99 2.90 -30.56
N SER A 226 19.15 2.01 -31.09
CA SER A 226 19.54 0.98 -32.03
C SER A 226 18.60 0.98 -33.24
N GLY A 227 19.17 0.75 -34.43
CA GLY A 227 18.38 0.57 -35.65
C GLY A 227 17.61 -0.76 -35.71
N VAL A 228 17.94 -1.70 -34.81
CA VAL A 228 17.30 -3.01 -34.64
C VAL A 228 16.88 -3.21 -33.18
N PRO A 229 15.91 -4.09 -32.87
CA PRO A 229 15.50 -4.32 -31.49
C PRO A 229 16.66 -4.82 -30.60
N PHE A 230 16.71 -4.32 -29.36
CA PHE A 230 17.55 -4.88 -28.31
C PHE A 230 17.13 -6.32 -28.00
N VAL A 231 18.09 -7.13 -27.58
CA VAL A 231 17.82 -8.49 -27.12
C VAL A 231 17.48 -8.43 -25.64
N TYR A 232 16.34 -8.97 -25.23
CA TYR A 232 16.04 -9.10 -23.81
C TYR A 232 16.89 -10.16 -23.14
N ARG A 233 17.18 -9.96 -21.87
CA ARG A 233 17.89 -10.91 -21.04
C ARG A 233 17.03 -12.16 -20.82
N PRO A 234 17.67 -13.34 -20.76
CA PRO A 234 16.95 -14.57 -20.45
C PRO A 234 16.30 -14.44 -19.09
N ASP A 235 15.02 -14.80 -19.02
CA ASP A 235 14.35 -14.93 -17.76
C ASP A 235 14.97 -16.07 -16.95
N VAL A 236 15.44 -15.76 -15.75
CA VAL A 236 15.99 -16.75 -14.82
C VAL A 236 14.93 -17.30 -13.87
N ARG A 237 13.72 -16.70 -13.83
CA ARG A 237 12.61 -17.16 -13.01
C ARG A 237 12.26 -18.60 -13.38
N GLY A 238 12.08 -19.46 -12.37
CA GLY A 238 11.70 -20.87 -12.59
C GLY A 238 12.83 -21.73 -13.14
N LYS A 239 14.09 -21.25 -13.15
CA LYS A 239 15.27 -22.10 -13.41
C LYS A 239 15.52 -23.06 -12.25
N ASP A 240 15.23 -22.66 -11.01
CA ASP A 240 15.18 -23.56 -9.87
C ASP A 240 13.86 -24.33 -9.87
N LEU A 241 13.93 -25.57 -10.37
CA LEU A 241 12.78 -26.39 -10.74
C LEU A 241 11.95 -26.92 -9.57
N ASP A 242 12.25 -26.54 -8.33
CA ASP A 242 11.55 -27.05 -7.14
C ASP A 242 10.66 -26.02 -6.44
N ASP A 243 10.86 -24.72 -6.67
CA ASP A 243 10.03 -23.68 -6.05
C ASP A 243 8.71 -23.48 -6.82
N TRP A 244 7.59 -23.55 -6.11
CA TRP A 244 6.26 -23.39 -6.70
C TRP A 244 5.96 -21.94 -7.10
N ASP A 245 6.38 -20.97 -6.30
CA ASP A 245 6.11 -19.55 -6.56
C ASP A 245 6.95 -19.08 -7.75
N GLU A 246 8.19 -19.54 -7.91
CA GLU A 246 8.99 -19.25 -9.10
C GLU A 246 8.39 -19.82 -10.39
N LYS A 247 7.82 -21.03 -10.34
CA LYS A 247 7.13 -21.63 -11.49
C LYS A 247 5.90 -20.83 -11.90
N VAL A 248 5.12 -20.36 -10.92
CA VAL A 248 3.96 -19.52 -11.17
C VAL A 248 4.40 -18.16 -11.73
N ALA A 249 5.48 -17.57 -11.19
CA ALA A 249 6.04 -16.31 -11.68
C ALA A 249 6.56 -16.42 -13.12
N ASP A 250 7.28 -17.48 -13.48
CA ASP A 250 7.71 -17.74 -14.87
C ASP A 250 6.52 -17.76 -15.83
N LEU A 251 5.41 -18.40 -15.44
CA LEU A 251 4.19 -18.39 -16.25
C LEU A 251 3.52 -17.02 -16.31
N GLN A 252 3.33 -16.34 -15.17
CA GLN A 252 2.61 -15.06 -15.09
C GLN A 252 3.33 -13.92 -15.82
N TYR A 253 4.66 -13.89 -15.71
CA TYR A 253 5.52 -12.82 -16.22
C TYR A 253 6.33 -13.23 -17.46
N ARG A 254 5.92 -14.30 -18.16
CA ARG A 254 6.58 -14.81 -19.38
C ARG A 254 6.76 -13.81 -20.52
N HIS A 255 6.03 -12.69 -20.48
CA HIS A 255 6.09 -11.60 -21.46
C HIS A 255 6.66 -10.30 -20.86
N ASP A 256 7.17 -10.36 -19.62
CA ASP A 256 7.89 -9.24 -19.00
C ASP A 256 9.37 -9.38 -19.34
N TYR A 257 9.80 -8.65 -20.36
CA TYR A 257 11.14 -8.71 -20.91
C TYR A 257 12.07 -7.68 -20.27
N GLU A 258 13.26 -8.12 -19.83
CA GLU A 258 14.29 -7.25 -19.26
C GLU A 258 15.31 -6.86 -20.35
N TYR A 259 15.21 -5.65 -20.90
CA TYR A 259 16.09 -5.18 -21.99
C TYR A 259 17.43 -4.59 -21.51
N ALA A 260 17.49 -4.07 -20.30
CA ALA A 260 18.69 -3.45 -19.76
C ALA A 260 18.78 -3.56 -18.24
N VAL A 261 20.01 -3.45 -17.76
CA VAL A 261 20.34 -3.28 -16.34
C VAL A 261 21.02 -1.94 -16.17
N GLY A 262 20.53 -1.12 -15.25
CA GLY A 262 21.19 0.12 -14.85
C GLY A 262 22.26 -0.10 -13.78
N HIS A 263 23.31 0.72 -13.80
CA HIS A 263 24.42 0.69 -12.85
C HIS A 263 24.56 2.05 -12.18
N ASN A 264 24.40 2.12 -10.86
CA ASN A 264 24.23 3.36 -10.07
C ASN A 264 23.05 4.24 -10.50
N VAL A 265 22.17 3.74 -11.38
CA VAL A 265 20.98 4.41 -11.91
C VAL A 265 19.98 3.33 -12.37
N SER A 266 18.69 3.66 -12.49
CA SER A 266 17.71 2.76 -13.11
C SER A 266 17.64 2.95 -14.62
N VAL A 267 16.89 2.10 -15.32
CA VAL A 267 16.68 2.19 -16.78
C VAL A 267 15.19 2.16 -17.12
N ASP A 268 14.84 2.79 -18.23
CA ASP A 268 13.52 2.87 -18.83
C ASP A 268 13.66 2.45 -20.29
N ALA A 269 13.13 1.27 -20.61
CA ALA A 269 13.15 0.70 -21.94
C ALA A 269 11.87 1.12 -22.68
N LYS A 270 12.02 1.79 -23.83
CA LYS A 270 10.90 2.17 -24.69
C LYS A 270 10.53 0.99 -25.57
N ILE A 271 9.53 0.25 -25.10
CA ILE A 271 8.94 -0.88 -25.80
C ILE A 271 7.88 -0.35 -26.78
N ASP A 272 7.81 -0.95 -27.96
CA ASP A 272 6.82 -0.65 -28.99
C ASP A 272 5.37 -0.99 -28.56
N SER A 273 4.40 -0.63 -29.40
CA SER A 273 2.99 -0.84 -29.10
C SER A 273 2.57 -2.32 -29.05
N GLU A 274 3.34 -3.22 -29.68
CA GLU A 274 3.10 -4.66 -29.62
C GLU A 274 3.70 -5.30 -28.36
N GLY A 275 4.53 -4.57 -27.61
CA GLY A 275 5.06 -4.99 -26.31
C GLY A 275 6.26 -5.93 -26.39
N THR A 276 6.87 -6.07 -27.56
CA THR A 276 7.90 -7.08 -27.82
C THR A 276 9.22 -6.54 -28.29
N ASP A 277 9.26 -5.34 -28.87
CA ASP A 277 10.50 -4.78 -29.41
C ASP A 277 10.89 -3.49 -28.68
N CYS A 278 12.17 -3.36 -28.37
CA CYS A 278 12.73 -2.15 -27.76
C CYS A 278 13.84 -1.59 -28.65
N PHE A 279 13.72 -0.32 -29.05
CA PHE A 279 14.71 0.37 -29.91
C PHE A 279 15.45 1.49 -29.19
N GLU A 280 14.93 1.92 -28.04
CA GLU A 280 15.50 3.02 -27.26
C GLU A 280 15.46 2.69 -25.77
N ILE A 281 16.59 2.89 -25.09
CA ILE A 281 16.72 2.69 -23.65
C ILE A 281 17.32 3.95 -23.04
N GLN A 282 16.76 4.41 -21.93
CA GLN A 282 17.24 5.59 -21.21
C GLN A 282 17.53 5.26 -19.75
N THR A 283 18.53 5.92 -19.15
CA THR A 283 18.71 5.87 -17.69
C THR A 283 17.73 6.81 -16.99
N THR A 284 17.26 6.43 -15.81
CA THR A 284 16.41 7.27 -14.97
C THR A 284 16.82 7.19 -13.50
N TRP A 285 16.89 8.34 -12.84
CA TRP A 285 17.19 8.44 -11.40
C TRP A 285 15.96 8.20 -10.53
N ILE A 286 14.76 8.39 -11.09
CA ILE A 286 13.49 8.16 -10.43
C ILE A 286 12.66 7.27 -11.35
N PRO A 287 12.80 5.93 -11.25
CA PRO A 287 11.99 5.02 -12.05
C PRO A 287 10.51 5.20 -11.71
N ARG A 288 9.67 5.11 -12.73
CA ARG A 288 8.21 5.21 -12.63
C ARG A 288 7.61 3.97 -13.29
N ALA A 289 6.59 3.39 -12.66
CA ALA A 289 5.85 2.28 -13.22
C ALA A 289 4.37 2.46 -12.90
N ASP A 290 3.52 2.21 -13.90
CA ASP A 290 2.08 2.25 -13.71
C ASP A 290 1.59 0.94 -13.11
N VAL A 291 0.91 1.04 -11.97
CA VAL A 291 0.22 -0.11 -11.36
C VAL A 291 -1.24 -0.04 -11.77
N ALA A 292 -1.64 -0.93 -12.68
CA ALA A 292 -3.00 -0.98 -13.19
C ALA A 292 -4.01 -1.22 -12.07
N LYS A 293 -5.10 -0.43 -12.07
CA LYS A 293 -6.19 -0.61 -11.12
C LYS A 293 -7.02 -1.83 -11.54
N VAL A 294 -7.18 -2.79 -10.62
CA VAL A 294 -8.10 -3.91 -10.82
C VAL A 294 -9.54 -3.42 -10.65
N LEU A 295 -10.30 -3.44 -11.74
CA LEU A 295 -11.73 -3.16 -11.76
C LEU A 295 -12.52 -4.48 -11.76
N PRO A 296 -13.65 -4.57 -11.03
CA PRO A 296 -14.55 -5.71 -11.16
C PRO A 296 -15.00 -5.87 -12.61
N LYS A 297 -14.99 -7.12 -13.11
CA LYS A 297 -15.56 -7.43 -14.42
C LYS A 297 -17.06 -7.11 -14.39
N MET A 298 -17.57 -6.52 -15.46
CA MET A 298 -19.01 -6.48 -15.70
C MET A 298 -19.48 -7.91 -15.98
N MET A 299 -20.52 -8.33 -15.27
CA MET A 299 -21.08 -9.68 -15.41
C MET A 299 -21.93 -9.72 -16.69
N ASP A 300 -21.65 -10.70 -17.55
CA ASP A 300 -22.39 -11.00 -18.78
C ASP A 300 -23.71 -11.73 -18.47
N LYS A 301 -23.72 -12.53 -17.40
CA LYS A 301 -24.88 -13.25 -16.89
C LYS A 301 -25.66 -12.38 -15.92
N LYS A 302 -26.95 -12.68 -15.77
CA LYS A 302 -27.78 -12.04 -14.76
C LYS A 302 -27.33 -12.50 -13.37
N VAL A 303 -26.74 -11.58 -12.61
CA VAL A 303 -26.33 -11.79 -11.21
C VAL A 303 -26.84 -10.63 -10.38
N GLN A 304 -27.53 -10.93 -9.28
CA GLN A 304 -27.94 -9.91 -8.34
C GLN A 304 -26.87 -9.71 -7.28
N LEU A 305 -26.27 -8.52 -7.26
CA LEU A 305 -25.19 -8.15 -6.34
C LEU A 305 -25.62 -7.11 -5.31
N GLY A 306 -26.84 -6.58 -5.42
CA GLY A 306 -27.40 -5.63 -4.47
C GLY A 306 -27.60 -6.27 -3.10
N MET A 307 -27.04 -5.64 -2.06
CA MET A 307 -27.06 -6.18 -0.71
C MET A 307 -28.48 -6.21 -0.14
N GLU A 308 -29.31 -5.21 -0.46
CA GLU A 308 -30.68 -5.11 0.05
C GLU A 308 -31.58 -6.18 -0.59
N GLU A 309 -31.39 -6.50 -1.87
CA GLU A 309 -32.15 -7.52 -2.58
C GLU A 309 -31.77 -8.94 -2.15
N LEU A 310 -30.48 -9.19 -1.90
CA LEU A 310 -30.04 -10.45 -1.29
C LEU A 310 -30.55 -10.62 0.14
N ALA A 311 -30.64 -9.52 0.90
CA ALA A 311 -31.25 -9.54 2.24
C ALA A 311 -32.76 -9.83 2.19
N ALA A 312 -33.44 -9.39 1.14
CA ALA A 312 -34.88 -9.59 0.91
C ALA A 312 -35.21 -10.92 0.19
N ALA A 313 -34.23 -11.79 -0.06
CA ALA A 313 -34.48 -13.07 -0.70
C ALA A 313 -35.51 -13.89 0.10
N PRO A 314 -36.60 -14.39 -0.53
CA PRO A 314 -37.70 -15.02 0.21
C PRO A 314 -37.35 -16.42 0.72
N ASN A 315 -36.47 -17.14 0.03
CA ASN A 315 -36.04 -18.48 0.38
C ASN A 315 -34.67 -18.79 -0.27
N ALA A 316 -34.07 -19.91 0.14
CA ALA A 316 -32.77 -20.36 -0.33
C ALA A 316 -32.72 -20.52 -1.86
N GLN A 317 -33.79 -21.05 -2.47
CA GLN A 317 -33.86 -21.26 -3.92
C GLN A 317 -33.78 -19.93 -4.69
N SER A 318 -34.51 -18.90 -4.26
CA SER A 318 -34.42 -17.57 -4.88
C SER A 318 -33.02 -16.95 -4.71
N ALA A 319 -32.37 -17.11 -3.55
CA ALA A 319 -30.99 -16.64 -3.38
C ALA A 319 -30.00 -17.36 -4.30
N ARG A 320 -30.21 -18.66 -4.58
CA ARG A 320 -29.42 -19.39 -5.58
C ARG A 320 -29.63 -18.87 -6.98
N GLU A 321 -30.86 -18.65 -7.39
CA GLU A 321 -31.19 -18.11 -8.72
C GLU A 321 -30.62 -16.70 -8.91
N MET A 322 -30.59 -15.89 -7.84
CA MET A 322 -29.95 -14.57 -7.85
C MET A 322 -28.44 -14.63 -8.09
N LEU A 323 -27.78 -15.71 -7.67
CA LEU A 323 -26.30 -15.82 -7.63
C LEU A 323 -25.72 -16.87 -8.58
N SER A 324 -26.52 -17.72 -9.21
CA SER A 324 -26.03 -18.82 -10.06
C SER A 324 -25.17 -18.32 -11.22
N GLY A 325 -25.51 -17.16 -11.80
CA GLY A 325 -24.73 -16.53 -12.87
C GLY A 325 -23.28 -16.22 -12.47
N LEU A 326 -23.00 -15.99 -11.18
CA LEU A 326 -21.64 -15.78 -10.67
C LEU A 326 -20.78 -17.04 -10.86
N ILE A 327 -21.36 -18.20 -10.57
CA ILE A 327 -20.69 -19.50 -10.66
C ILE A 327 -20.55 -19.90 -12.13
N GLU A 328 -21.61 -19.69 -12.93
CA GLU A 328 -21.59 -19.96 -14.37
C GLU A 328 -20.51 -19.15 -15.08
N GLU A 329 -20.39 -17.85 -14.80
CA GLU A 329 -19.33 -17.03 -15.38
C GLU A 329 -17.94 -17.47 -14.96
N TYR A 330 -17.75 -17.83 -13.69
CA TYR A 330 -16.43 -18.28 -13.25
C TYR A 330 -16.07 -19.61 -13.92
N LYS A 331 -17.03 -20.52 -14.09
CA LYS A 331 -16.87 -21.77 -14.83
C LYS A 331 -16.53 -21.51 -16.30
N GLU A 332 -17.23 -20.61 -16.97
CA GLU A 332 -16.94 -20.21 -18.36
C GLU A 332 -15.55 -19.57 -18.49
N TRP A 333 -15.15 -18.74 -17.52
CA TRP A 333 -13.82 -18.13 -17.47
C TRP A 333 -12.73 -19.21 -17.33
N ILE A 334 -12.92 -20.21 -16.46
CA ILE A 334 -11.98 -21.35 -16.34
C ILE A 334 -11.88 -22.10 -17.67
N GLN A 335 -13.00 -22.41 -18.32
CA GLN A 335 -12.99 -23.11 -19.62
C GLN A 335 -12.29 -22.30 -20.71
N ARG A 336 -12.52 -20.99 -20.76
CA ARG A 336 -11.84 -20.10 -21.70
C ARG A 336 -10.34 -20.07 -21.44
N ASN A 337 -9.90 -20.05 -20.19
CA ASN A 337 -8.46 -20.03 -19.89
C ASN A 337 -7.73 -21.33 -20.26
N ARG A 338 -8.44 -22.45 -20.36
CA ARG A 338 -7.87 -23.70 -20.91
C ARG A 338 -7.42 -23.57 -22.36
N THR A 339 -7.99 -22.63 -23.15
CA THR A 339 -7.56 -22.43 -24.54
C THR A 339 -6.28 -21.58 -24.66
N TYR A 340 -5.82 -20.97 -23.57
CA TYR A 340 -4.62 -20.12 -23.54
C TYR A 340 -3.41 -20.80 -22.87
N ILE A 341 -3.51 -22.10 -22.61
CA ILE A 341 -2.41 -22.86 -21.99
C ILE A 341 -1.19 -22.82 -22.94
N PRO A 342 0.00 -22.40 -22.45
CA PRO A 342 1.21 -22.42 -23.26
C PRO A 342 1.58 -23.84 -23.71
N GLN A 343 2.25 -23.95 -24.85
CA GLN A 343 2.65 -25.26 -25.39
C GLN A 343 3.93 -25.80 -24.75
N GLU A 344 4.73 -24.96 -24.06
CA GLU A 344 5.95 -25.44 -23.42
C GLU A 344 5.62 -26.33 -22.21
N ASP A 345 6.14 -27.56 -22.19
CA ASP A 345 5.76 -28.60 -21.21
C ASP A 345 5.80 -28.14 -19.74
N LYS A 346 6.82 -27.36 -19.36
CA LYS A 346 6.96 -26.85 -17.97
C LYS A 346 5.83 -25.88 -17.61
N ARG A 347 5.59 -24.87 -18.45
CA ARG A 347 4.57 -23.84 -18.24
C ARG A 347 3.16 -24.41 -18.38
N LYS A 348 2.99 -25.38 -19.28
CA LYS A 348 1.75 -26.14 -19.46
C LYS A 348 1.29 -26.80 -18.17
N GLN A 349 2.18 -27.55 -17.50
CA GLN A 349 1.87 -28.24 -16.25
C GLN A 349 1.44 -27.26 -15.14
N VAL A 350 2.15 -26.13 -15.02
CA VAL A 350 1.82 -25.09 -14.03
C VAL A 350 0.45 -24.47 -14.34
N ALA A 351 0.18 -24.15 -15.60
CA ALA A 351 -1.11 -23.60 -16.03
C ALA A 351 -2.27 -24.57 -15.76
N GLU A 352 -2.09 -25.86 -16.06
CA GLU A 352 -3.07 -26.90 -15.76
C GLU A 352 -3.33 -27.03 -14.25
N ASP A 353 -2.29 -26.96 -13.41
CA ASP A 353 -2.46 -26.99 -11.95
C ASP A 353 -3.21 -25.77 -11.41
N LEU A 354 -2.88 -24.56 -11.88
CA LEU A 354 -3.60 -23.34 -11.51
C LEU A 354 -5.08 -23.40 -11.90
N LEU A 355 -5.39 -23.97 -13.07
CA LEU A 355 -6.78 -24.16 -13.51
C LEU A 355 -7.52 -25.20 -12.65
N ARG A 356 -6.85 -26.29 -12.25
CA ARG A 356 -7.42 -27.23 -11.27
C ARG A 356 -7.70 -26.56 -9.93
N ARG A 357 -6.80 -25.71 -9.43
CA ARG A 357 -7.04 -24.93 -8.20
C ARG A 357 -8.21 -23.95 -8.35
N ALA A 358 -8.35 -23.32 -9.50
CA ALA A 358 -9.51 -22.47 -9.81
C ALA A 358 -10.82 -23.27 -9.81
N GLU A 359 -10.81 -24.51 -10.30
CA GLU A 359 -11.98 -25.41 -10.23
C GLU A 359 -12.32 -25.82 -8.80
N VAL A 360 -11.33 -26.07 -7.95
CA VAL A 360 -11.56 -26.30 -6.51
C VAL A 360 -12.25 -25.08 -5.89
N ALA A 361 -11.74 -23.87 -6.16
CA ALA A 361 -12.36 -22.64 -5.70
C ALA A 361 -13.80 -22.46 -6.21
N GLN A 362 -14.06 -22.73 -7.49
CA GLN A 362 -15.41 -22.69 -8.08
C GLN A 362 -16.36 -23.66 -7.37
N LYS A 363 -15.93 -24.91 -7.13
CA LYS A 363 -16.74 -25.91 -6.43
C LYS A 363 -17.03 -25.52 -4.98
N ARG A 364 -16.08 -24.91 -4.28
CA ARG A 364 -16.29 -24.40 -2.91
C ARG A 364 -17.32 -23.28 -2.87
N ILE A 365 -17.29 -22.35 -3.83
CA ILE A 365 -18.30 -21.28 -3.97
C ILE A 365 -19.69 -21.90 -4.20
N GLU A 366 -19.78 -22.88 -5.10
CA GLU A 366 -21.01 -23.59 -5.42
C GLU A 366 -21.56 -24.35 -4.20
N ALA A 367 -20.69 -25.05 -3.46
CA ALA A 367 -21.08 -25.78 -2.26
C ALA A 367 -21.54 -24.85 -1.14
N GLY A 368 -20.88 -23.68 -0.97
CA GLY A 368 -21.35 -22.64 -0.06
C GLY A 368 -22.73 -22.09 -0.41
N LEU A 369 -23.03 -21.96 -1.71
CA LEU A 369 -24.34 -21.55 -2.19
C LEU A 369 -25.41 -22.64 -1.95
N GLN A 370 -25.04 -23.92 -2.07
CA GLN A 370 -25.91 -25.05 -1.72
C GLN A 370 -26.19 -25.13 -0.21
N ARG A 371 -25.23 -24.77 0.64
CA ARG A 371 -25.41 -24.75 2.10
C ARG A 371 -26.51 -23.80 2.58
N LEU A 372 -26.98 -22.87 1.73
CA LEU A 372 -28.16 -22.06 2.03
C LEU A 372 -29.45 -22.88 2.20
N ASP A 373 -29.49 -24.17 1.87
CA ASP A 373 -30.64 -25.04 2.18
C ASP A 373 -30.88 -25.23 3.69
N ASP A 374 -29.84 -25.05 4.53
CA ASP A 374 -30.01 -24.99 5.98
C ASP A 374 -30.69 -23.66 6.37
N PRO A 375 -31.87 -23.67 7.03
CA PRO A 375 -32.62 -22.46 7.36
C PRO A 375 -31.83 -21.44 8.19
N GLN A 376 -30.96 -21.90 9.10
CA GLN A 376 -30.16 -21.00 9.93
C GLN A 376 -29.00 -20.39 9.14
N ILE A 377 -28.40 -21.14 8.20
CA ILE A 377 -27.39 -20.61 7.28
C ILE A 377 -28.02 -19.57 6.35
N PHE A 378 -29.19 -19.87 5.79
CA PHE A 378 -29.94 -18.91 4.97
C PHE A 378 -30.28 -17.63 5.73
N GLN A 379 -30.79 -17.76 6.95
CA GLN A 379 -31.13 -16.62 7.79
C GLN A 379 -29.88 -15.80 8.17
N ALA A 380 -28.75 -16.45 8.47
CA ALA A 380 -27.49 -15.75 8.68
C ALA A 380 -27.02 -15.01 7.42
N PHE A 381 -27.19 -15.60 6.24
CA PHE A 381 -26.84 -14.99 4.96
C PHE A 381 -27.70 -13.75 4.65
N THR A 382 -29.02 -13.81 4.84
CA THR A 382 -29.90 -12.65 4.60
C THR A 382 -29.66 -11.53 5.60
N LEU A 383 -29.47 -11.86 6.89
CA LEU A 383 -29.11 -10.87 7.93
C LEU A 383 -27.73 -10.26 7.69
N MET A 384 -26.75 -11.05 7.24
CA MET A 384 -25.42 -10.55 6.85
C MET A 384 -25.55 -9.49 5.76
N ASN A 385 -26.30 -9.77 4.71
CA ASN A 385 -26.53 -8.83 3.62
C ASN A 385 -27.22 -7.54 4.10
N LYS A 386 -28.22 -7.65 4.99
CA LYS A 386 -28.90 -6.48 5.58
C LYS A 386 -27.96 -5.60 6.40
N VAL A 387 -27.13 -6.22 7.23
CA VAL A 387 -26.16 -5.53 8.09
C VAL A 387 -25.06 -4.87 7.24
N MET A 388 -24.55 -5.58 6.23
CA MET A 388 -23.56 -5.04 5.29
C MET A 388 -24.13 -3.87 4.47
N ALA A 389 -25.39 -3.98 4.03
CA ALA A 389 -26.12 -2.88 3.37
C ALA A 389 -26.20 -1.64 4.28
N THR A 390 -26.64 -1.84 5.52
CA THR A 390 -26.75 -0.76 6.51
C THR A 390 -25.39 -0.08 6.76
N ALA A 391 -24.33 -0.87 6.97
CA ALA A 391 -22.98 -0.37 7.18
C ALA A 391 -22.44 0.40 5.96
N ALA A 392 -22.69 -0.12 4.75
CA ALA A 392 -22.26 0.51 3.50
C ALA A 392 -22.99 1.83 3.25
N LYS A 393 -24.32 1.88 3.43
CA LYS A 393 -25.12 3.11 3.29
C LYS A 393 -24.61 4.19 4.21
N GLN A 394 -24.44 3.86 5.50
CA GLN A 394 -23.98 4.82 6.49
C GLN A 394 -22.57 5.35 6.18
N ARG A 395 -21.64 4.46 5.78
CA ARG A 395 -20.28 4.87 5.46
C ARG A 395 -20.22 5.77 4.22
N PHE A 396 -20.82 5.31 3.12
CA PHE A 396 -20.73 6.04 1.86
C PHE A 396 -21.55 7.33 1.86
N SER A 397 -22.59 7.42 2.69
CA SER A 397 -23.34 8.67 2.86
C SER A 397 -22.49 9.75 3.53
N VAL A 398 -21.69 9.39 4.54
CA VAL A 398 -20.73 10.30 5.17
C VAL A 398 -19.61 10.66 4.19
N GLU A 399 -19.05 9.69 3.47
CA GLU A 399 -17.96 9.91 2.49
C GLU A 399 -18.38 10.83 1.33
N LYS A 400 -19.63 10.70 0.86
CA LYS A 400 -20.18 11.49 -0.26
C LYS A 400 -20.97 12.73 0.19
N ASN A 401 -21.16 12.92 1.49
CA ASN A 401 -22.00 13.98 2.07
C ASN A 401 -23.43 13.99 1.49
N VAL A 402 -24.06 12.83 1.44
CA VAL A 402 -25.46 12.62 0.99
C VAL A 402 -26.27 11.89 2.05
N THR A 403 -27.58 11.71 1.84
CA THR A 403 -28.39 10.90 2.75
C THR A 403 -28.13 9.40 2.56
N PRO A 404 -28.23 8.56 3.61
CA PRO A 404 -28.08 7.11 3.49
C PRO A 404 -29.01 6.46 2.44
N GLU A 405 -30.19 7.03 2.23
CA GLU A 405 -31.21 6.56 1.29
C GLU A 405 -30.77 6.70 -0.18
N GLU A 406 -29.86 7.64 -0.49
CA GLU A 406 -29.30 7.84 -1.84
C GLU A 406 -28.21 6.82 -2.19
N ILE A 407 -27.74 6.03 -1.22
CA ILE A 407 -26.71 5.02 -1.43
C ILE A 407 -27.34 3.67 -1.77
N THR A 408 -26.99 3.13 -2.92
CA THR A 408 -27.28 1.73 -3.29
C THR A 408 -26.07 0.83 -2.94
N PRO A 409 -26.15 -0.01 -1.90
CA PRO A 409 -25.04 -0.88 -1.51
C PRO A 409 -24.98 -2.12 -2.39
N VAL A 410 -23.85 -2.32 -3.08
CA VAL A 410 -23.66 -3.42 -4.03
C VAL A 410 -22.34 -4.13 -3.74
N TRP A 411 -22.37 -5.47 -3.76
CA TRP A 411 -21.17 -6.29 -3.69
C TRP A 411 -20.35 -6.21 -4.97
N ARG A 412 -19.02 -6.26 -4.82
CA ARG A 412 -18.16 -6.70 -5.93
C ARG A 412 -18.26 -8.23 -6.02
N PRO A 413 -18.29 -8.82 -7.23
CA PRO A 413 -18.45 -10.27 -7.42
C PRO A 413 -17.51 -11.12 -6.55
N PHE A 414 -16.22 -10.76 -6.48
CA PHE A 414 -15.24 -11.52 -5.69
C PHE A 414 -15.50 -11.46 -4.18
N GLN A 415 -16.10 -10.38 -3.66
CA GLN A 415 -16.39 -10.24 -2.23
C GLN A 415 -17.43 -11.29 -1.82
N LEU A 416 -18.48 -11.43 -2.63
CA LEU A 416 -19.53 -12.40 -2.38
C LEU A 416 -19.04 -13.83 -2.66
N ALA A 417 -18.24 -14.04 -3.71
CA ALA A 417 -17.58 -15.31 -3.97
C ALA A 417 -16.73 -15.76 -2.76
N PHE A 418 -15.96 -14.84 -2.16
CA PHE A 418 -15.15 -15.12 -0.97
C PHE A 418 -16.00 -15.51 0.23
N VAL A 419 -17.13 -14.83 0.45
CA VAL A 419 -18.09 -15.21 1.51
C VAL A 419 -18.62 -16.62 1.25
N LEU A 420 -19.18 -16.88 0.07
CA LEU A 420 -19.77 -18.18 -0.30
C LEU A 420 -18.75 -19.31 -0.15
N MET A 421 -17.53 -19.13 -0.66
CA MET A 421 -16.44 -20.10 -0.59
C MET A 421 -16.12 -20.57 0.85
N ASN A 422 -16.37 -19.71 1.84
CA ASN A 422 -16.06 -19.98 3.24
C ASN A 422 -17.25 -20.47 4.06
N ILE A 423 -18.49 -20.39 3.55
CA ILE A 423 -19.70 -20.76 4.31
C ILE A 423 -19.62 -22.19 4.84
N GLN A 424 -19.19 -23.14 4.01
CA GLN A 424 -19.16 -24.55 4.39
C GLN A 424 -18.20 -24.83 5.55
N GLY A 425 -16.98 -24.32 5.49
CA GLY A 425 -15.99 -24.47 6.56
C GLY A 425 -16.39 -23.77 7.86
N ILE A 426 -17.14 -22.66 7.78
CA ILE A 426 -17.61 -21.94 8.96
C ILE A 426 -18.85 -22.61 9.57
N ALA A 427 -19.77 -23.06 8.72
CA ALA A 427 -21.03 -23.63 9.15
C ALA A 427 -20.93 -25.11 9.54
N ASP A 428 -19.83 -25.78 9.32
CA ASP A 428 -19.66 -27.18 9.71
C ASP A 428 -18.29 -27.38 10.38
N PRO A 429 -18.24 -27.42 11.73
CA PRO A 429 -16.99 -27.59 12.47
C PRO A 429 -16.26 -28.90 12.18
N THR A 430 -16.93 -29.90 11.60
CA THR A 430 -16.36 -31.22 11.27
C THR A 430 -15.90 -31.32 9.82
N HIS A 431 -16.18 -30.31 9.00
CA HIS A 431 -15.83 -30.33 7.60
C HIS A 431 -14.34 -30.12 7.38
N GLN A 432 -13.76 -30.82 6.41
CA GLN A 432 -12.31 -30.72 6.12
C GLN A 432 -11.87 -29.29 5.78
N GLU A 433 -12.74 -28.52 5.12
CA GLU A 433 -12.47 -27.11 4.79
C GLU A 433 -12.33 -26.20 6.03
N ARG A 434 -12.75 -26.64 7.22
CA ARG A 434 -12.57 -25.88 8.48
C ARG A 434 -11.10 -25.57 8.77
N HIS A 435 -10.19 -26.40 8.25
CA HIS A 435 -8.73 -26.28 8.43
C HIS A 435 -8.04 -25.48 7.34
N ILE A 436 -8.77 -24.97 6.34
CA ILE A 436 -8.20 -24.19 5.23
C ILE A 436 -7.98 -22.75 5.67
N VAL A 437 -6.82 -22.19 5.29
CA VAL A 437 -6.52 -20.77 5.37
C VAL A 437 -6.64 -20.17 3.97
N ASP A 438 -7.65 -19.33 3.75
CA ASP A 438 -7.87 -18.67 2.47
C ASP A 438 -7.16 -17.30 2.40
N LEU A 439 -6.38 -17.09 1.34
CA LEU A 439 -5.66 -15.84 1.08
C LEU A 439 -6.43 -14.95 0.10
N LEU A 440 -6.88 -13.79 0.56
CA LEU A 440 -7.51 -12.78 -0.30
C LEU A 440 -6.49 -11.82 -0.90
N PHE A 441 -5.90 -12.20 -2.04
CA PHE A 441 -4.87 -11.42 -2.73
C PHE A 441 -5.47 -10.49 -3.81
N PHE A 442 -5.63 -9.22 -3.46
CA PHE A 442 -6.08 -8.16 -4.37
C PHE A 442 -5.27 -6.89 -4.11
N PRO A 443 -5.14 -5.96 -5.08
CA PRO A 443 -4.44 -4.68 -4.85
C PRO A 443 -5.13 -3.83 -3.76
N THR A 444 -4.40 -2.86 -3.23
CA THR A 444 -4.95 -1.85 -2.29
C THR A 444 -6.07 -1.06 -2.96
N GLY A 445 -7.11 -0.68 -2.18
CA GLY A 445 -8.31 -0.06 -2.73
C GLY A 445 -9.24 -0.99 -3.54
N GLY A 446 -8.90 -2.28 -3.68
CA GLY A 446 -9.69 -3.28 -4.42
C GLY A 446 -11.00 -3.73 -3.75
N GLY A 447 -11.30 -3.28 -2.53
CA GLY A 447 -12.50 -3.66 -1.78
C GLY A 447 -12.36 -4.96 -0.98
N LYS A 448 -11.15 -5.32 -0.54
CA LYS A 448 -10.91 -6.52 0.29
C LYS A 448 -11.68 -6.48 1.62
N THR A 449 -11.81 -5.28 2.19
CA THR A 449 -12.40 -5.05 3.51
C THR A 449 -13.82 -5.58 3.61
N GLU A 450 -14.65 -5.27 2.62
CA GLU A 450 -16.04 -5.68 2.63
C GLU A 450 -16.20 -7.22 2.54
N ALA A 451 -15.28 -7.92 1.87
CA ALA A 451 -15.31 -9.39 1.76
C ALA A 451 -15.15 -10.07 3.12
N TYR A 452 -14.08 -9.74 3.87
CA TYR A 452 -13.86 -10.35 5.17
C TYR A 452 -14.80 -9.81 6.26
N LEU A 453 -15.28 -8.56 6.14
CA LEU A 453 -16.31 -8.02 7.04
C LEU A 453 -17.66 -8.70 6.83
N GLY A 454 -18.03 -9.01 5.58
CA GLY A 454 -19.20 -9.84 5.28
C GLY A 454 -19.09 -11.22 5.92
N LEU A 455 -17.93 -11.87 5.77
CA LEU A 455 -17.68 -13.17 6.37
C LEU A 455 -17.72 -13.14 7.91
N ALA A 456 -17.16 -12.10 8.52
CA ALA A 456 -17.23 -11.85 9.95
C ALA A 456 -18.69 -11.70 10.43
N ALA A 457 -19.48 -10.87 9.73
CA ALA A 457 -20.90 -10.68 10.03
C ALA A 457 -21.69 -11.99 9.94
N PHE A 458 -21.51 -12.75 8.86
CA PHE A 458 -22.13 -14.06 8.69
C PHE A 458 -21.78 -15.00 9.86
N THR A 459 -20.50 -15.08 10.22
CA THR A 459 -20.02 -15.93 11.32
C THR A 459 -20.66 -15.55 12.65
N LEU A 460 -20.68 -14.25 12.96
CA LEU A 460 -21.25 -13.71 14.19
C LEU A 460 -22.76 -13.98 14.29
N LEU A 461 -23.50 -13.76 13.20
CA LEU A 461 -24.94 -14.00 13.11
C LEU A 461 -25.26 -15.49 13.21
N LEU A 462 -24.58 -16.35 12.44
CA LEU A 462 -24.76 -17.80 12.50
C LEU A 462 -24.51 -18.35 13.91
N ARG A 463 -23.48 -17.83 14.59
CA ARG A 463 -23.18 -18.21 15.98
C ARG A 463 -24.33 -17.86 16.92
N ARG A 464 -24.97 -16.70 16.78
CA ARG A 464 -26.17 -16.31 17.56
C ARG A 464 -27.33 -17.26 17.29
N LEU A 465 -27.61 -17.55 16.02
CA LEU A 465 -28.73 -18.41 15.63
C LEU A 465 -28.57 -19.85 16.16
N ARG A 466 -27.35 -20.40 16.14
CA ARG A 466 -27.08 -21.78 16.56
C ARG A 466 -26.88 -21.97 18.06
N ASN A 467 -26.42 -20.93 18.77
CA ASN A 467 -26.09 -21.04 20.19
C ASN A 467 -26.82 -19.96 21.02
N PRO A 468 -28.16 -19.99 21.11
CA PRO A 468 -28.91 -18.98 21.85
C PRO A 468 -28.38 -18.79 23.29
N GLY A 469 -28.34 -17.53 23.73
CA GLY A 469 -27.84 -17.15 25.06
C GLY A 469 -26.32 -16.97 25.12
N ILE A 470 -25.76 -17.07 26.33
CA ILE A 470 -24.37 -16.69 26.63
C ILE A 470 -23.32 -17.50 25.85
N ARG A 471 -23.66 -18.72 25.39
CA ARG A 471 -22.75 -19.56 24.58
C ARG A 471 -22.39 -18.96 23.22
N SER A 472 -23.27 -18.10 22.68
CA SER A 472 -22.95 -17.35 21.47
C SER A 472 -22.11 -16.09 21.73
N ALA A 473 -21.97 -15.66 22.99
CA ALA A 473 -21.09 -14.55 23.36
C ALA A 473 -19.61 -14.97 23.31
N GLY A 474 -18.72 -13.99 23.38
CA GLY A 474 -17.28 -14.19 23.34
C GLY A 474 -16.65 -13.99 21.96
N LEU A 475 -15.33 -13.93 21.96
CA LEU A 475 -14.51 -13.68 20.78
C LEU A 475 -14.78 -14.72 19.69
N SER A 476 -15.20 -14.24 18.52
CA SER A 476 -15.44 -15.08 17.33
C SER A 476 -14.62 -14.61 16.12
N VAL A 477 -14.29 -13.32 16.06
CA VAL A 477 -13.50 -12.73 14.98
C VAL A 477 -12.30 -12.01 15.59
N LEU A 478 -11.10 -12.41 15.19
CA LEU A 478 -9.85 -11.80 15.59
C LEU A 478 -9.15 -11.26 14.36
N MET A 479 -8.96 -9.94 14.31
CA MET A 479 -8.29 -9.25 13.23
C MET A 479 -6.95 -8.72 13.73
N ARG A 480 -5.85 -9.23 13.14
CA ARG A 480 -4.48 -8.94 13.56
C ARG A 480 -3.78 -8.04 12.55
N TYR A 481 -3.09 -7.00 13.03
CA TYR A 481 -2.25 -6.11 12.22
C TYR A 481 -0.79 -6.12 12.67
N THR A 482 0.10 -5.92 11.70
CA THR A 482 1.56 -5.76 11.92
C THR A 482 1.96 -4.32 12.20
N LEU A 483 1.28 -3.32 11.61
CA LEU A 483 1.63 -1.90 11.71
C LEU A 483 0.54 -1.09 12.44
N ARG A 484 0.96 -0.23 13.37
CA ARG A 484 0.08 0.57 14.24
C ARG A 484 -0.86 1.51 13.45
N LEU A 485 -0.35 2.26 12.47
CA LEU A 485 -1.12 3.24 11.69
C LEU A 485 -2.28 2.63 10.88
N LEU A 486 -2.11 1.42 10.35
CA LEU A 486 -3.14 0.74 9.56
C LEU A 486 -4.35 0.31 10.41
N THR A 487 -4.19 0.29 11.73
CA THR A 487 -5.17 -0.22 12.69
C THR A 487 -6.36 0.72 12.83
N LEU A 488 -6.17 2.04 12.67
CA LEU A 488 -7.19 3.05 12.98
C LEU A 488 -8.26 3.16 11.89
N ASP A 489 -7.85 3.25 10.62
CA ASP A 489 -8.79 3.29 9.49
C ASP A 489 -9.63 2.01 9.38
N GLN A 490 -9.03 0.86 9.70
CA GLN A 490 -9.76 -0.42 9.68
C GLN A 490 -10.64 -0.59 10.92
N LEU A 491 -10.24 -0.04 12.07
CA LEU A 491 -11.10 0.05 13.26
C LEU A 491 -12.39 0.83 12.95
N GLY A 492 -12.30 1.96 12.26
CA GLY A 492 -13.49 2.72 11.84
C GLY A 492 -14.48 1.85 11.06
N ARG A 493 -14.01 1.12 10.03
CA ARG A 493 -14.86 0.27 9.20
C ARG A 493 -15.47 -0.92 9.94
N ALA A 494 -14.66 -1.63 10.73
CA ALA A 494 -15.16 -2.75 11.54
C ALA A 494 -16.15 -2.27 12.61
N THR A 495 -15.94 -1.07 13.18
CA THR A 495 -16.87 -0.49 14.15
C THR A 495 -18.22 -0.15 13.51
N ILE A 496 -18.25 0.39 12.29
CA ILE A 496 -19.51 0.62 11.56
C ILE A 496 -20.27 -0.69 11.37
N LEU A 497 -19.58 -1.78 11.02
CA LEU A 497 -20.21 -3.10 10.92
C LEU A 497 -20.82 -3.55 12.26
N VAL A 498 -20.06 -3.44 13.35
CA VAL A 498 -20.53 -3.87 14.68
C VAL A 498 -21.68 -2.98 15.17
N CYS A 499 -21.67 -1.69 14.85
CA CYS A 499 -22.83 -0.84 15.02
C CYS A 499 -24.06 -1.40 14.28
N ALA A 500 -23.95 -1.68 12.99
CA ALA A 500 -25.05 -2.24 12.21
C ALA A 500 -25.55 -3.59 12.76
N LEU A 501 -24.65 -4.47 13.21
CA LEU A 501 -24.99 -5.73 13.89
C LEU A 501 -25.78 -5.49 15.19
N GLU A 502 -25.36 -4.53 16.00
CA GLU A 502 -26.03 -4.19 17.26
C GLU A 502 -27.42 -3.58 17.02
N LEU A 503 -27.60 -2.77 15.97
CA LEU A 503 -28.94 -2.29 15.59
C LEU A 503 -29.85 -3.45 15.17
N GLU A 504 -29.34 -4.38 14.36
CA GLU A 504 -30.11 -5.56 13.94
C GLU A 504 -30.46 -6.46 15.13
N ARG A 505 -29.53 -6.66 16.07
CA ARG A 505 -29.79 -7.42 17.31
C ARG A 505 -30.88 -6.78 18.15
N ARG A 506 -30.85 -5.47 18.34
CA ARG A 506 -31.87 -4.76 19.13
C ARG A 506 -33.25 -4.81 18.49
N ALA A 507 -33.31 -4.79 17.16
CA ALA A 507 -34.57 -4.95 16.43
C ALA A 507 -35.13 -6.38 16.53
N ASN A 508 -34.27 -7.38 16.73
CA ASN A 508 -34.64 -8.80 16.75
C ASN A 508 -34.04 -9.53 17.97
N GLN A 509 -34.26 -8.99 19.18
CA GLN A 509 -33.62 -9.50 20.39
C GLN A 509 -33.98 -10.96 20.70
N ASP A 510 -35.21 -11.38 20.38
CA ASP A 510 -35.67 -12.77 20.57
C ASP A 510 -34.89 -13.76 19.68
N LEU A 511 -34.43 -13.31 18.52
CA LEU A 511 -33.68 -14.12 17.55
C LEU A 511 -32.17 -14.09 17.81
N LEU A 512 -31.62 -12.89 18.06
CA LEU A 512 -30.16 -12.67 18.12
C LEU A 512 -29.62 -12.61 19.56
N GLY A 513 -30.50 -12.70 20.56
CA GLY A 513 -30.16 -12.74 21.97
C GLY A 513 -29.91 -11.38 22.61
N GLU A 514 -29.73 -11.39 23.93
CA GLU A 514 -29.60 -10.18 24.75
C GLU A 514 -28.18 -9.61 24.79
N TRP A 515 -27.15 -10.44 24.55
CA TRP A 515 -25.76 -10.02 24.65
C TRP A 515 -25.38 -9.12 23.46
N PRO A 516 -24.79 -7.94 23.68
CA PRO A 516 -24.47 -7.01 22.61
C PRO A 516 -23.43 -7.57 21.63
N PHE A 517 -23.45 -7.08 20.39
CA PHE A 517 -22.30 -7.20 19.50
C PHE A 517 -21.34 -6.05 19.83
N GLU A 518 -20.08 -6.38 20.16
CA GLU A 518 -19.08 -5.41 20.60
C GLU A 518 -17.74 -5.64 19.88
N ILE A 519 -17.02 -4.54 19.63
CA ILE A 519 -15.68 -4.55 19.06
C ILE A 519 -14.64 -4.11 20.10
N GLY A 520 -13.64 -4.95 20.32
CA GLY A 520 -12.51 -4.70 21.19
C GLY A 520 -11.33 -4.11 20.43
N LEU A 521 -10.67 -3.10 20.99
CA LEU A 521 -9.37 -2.62 20.50
C LEU A 521 -8.28 -3.02 21.49
N TRP A 522 -7.56 -4.09 21.15
CA TRP A 522 -6.55 -4.72 22.00
C TRP A 522 -5.15 -4.44 21.48
N VAL A 523 -4.61 -3.28 21.85
CA VAL A 523 -3.36 -2.71 21.30
C VAL A 523 -2.47 -2.16 22.42
N GLY A 524 -1.18 -1.94 22.15
CA GLY A 524 -0.23 -1.42 23.14
C GLY A 524 -0.68 -0.15 23.88
N GLN A 525 -0.12 0.04 25.09
CA GLN A 525 -0.50 1.09 26.06
C GLN A 525 -0.40 2.52 25.52
N SER A 526 0.46 2.71 24.51
CA SER A 526 0.61 3.99 23.80
C SER A 526 -0.67 4.41 23.07
N ALA A 527 -1.49 3.45 22.61
CA ALA A 527 -2.71 3.72 21.85
C ALA A 527 -3.98 3.65 22.71
N THR A 528 -4.09 2.68 23.62
CA THR A 528 -5.22 2.59 24.58
C THR A 528 -4.73 2.27 25.98
N ALA A 529 -5.51 2.61 27.00
CA ALA A 529 -5.16 2.28 28.38
C ALA A 529 -5.31 0.78 28.64
N ASN A 530 -4.36 0.18 29.37
CA ASN A 530 -4.48 -1.20 29.82
C ASN A 530 -5.39 -1.34 31.06
N ARG A 531 -5.51 -0.28 31.87
CA ARG A 531 -6.25 -0.29 33.14
C ARG A 531 -7.27 0.85 33.18
N MET A 532 -8.40 0.61 33.84
CA MET A 532 -9.38 1.65 34.10
C MET A 532 -8.82 2.70 35.07
N GLY A 533 -8.14 2.25 36.12
CA GLY A 533 -7.65 3.09 37.22
C GLY A 533 -8.78 3.58 38.14
N GLN A 534 -8.41 4.18 39.26
CA GLN A 534 -9.33 4.69 40.27
C GLN A 534 -8.86 6.03 40.86
N LYS A 535 -9.70 6.67 41.67
CA LYS A 535 -9.34 7.90 42.37
C LYS A 535 -8.18 7.66 43.31
N GLY A 536 -7.16 8.51 43.20
CA GLY A 536 -5.92 8.40 43.98
C GLY A 536 -4.81 7.67 43.24
N ASP A 537 -5.08 7.01 42.10
CA ASP A 537 -4.02 6.49 41.24
C ASP A 537 -3.18 7.63 40.66
N LYS A 538 -1.86 7.43 40.71
CA LYS A 538 -0.87 8.35 40.15
C LYS A 538 -0.43 7.97 38.72
N ASP A 539 -0.94 6.86 38.20
CA ASP A 539 -0.63 6.38 36.86
C ASP A 539 -1.36 7.23 35.80
N GLU A 540 -0.57 7.96 35.01
CA GLU A 540 -1.05 8.86 33.96
C GLU A 540 -1.64 8.12 32.75
N TYR A 541 -1.37 6.81 32.62
CA TYR A 541 -1.82 6.00 31.49
C TYR A 541 -3.17 5.30 31.71
N THR A 542 -3.81 5.51 32.87
CA THR A 542 -5.14 4.96 33.16
C THR A 542 -6.24 5.56 32.28
N ALA A 543 -7.25 4.77 31.93
CA ALA A 543 -8.40 5.28 31.16
C ALA A 543 -9.14 6.39 31.91
N ARG A 544 -9.24 6.30 33.25
CA ARG A 544 -9.79 7.36 34.10
C ARG A 544 -9.07 8.69 33.89
N LYS A 545 -7.73 8.71 34.01
CA LYS A 545 -6.94 9.94 33.90
C LYS A 545 -7.06 10.55 32.50
N LYS A 546 -6.85 9.75 31.45
CA LYS A 546 -7.02 10.19 30.05
C LYS A 546 -8.42 10.76 29.79
N THR A 547 -9.46 10.10 30.30
CA THR A 547 -10.85 10.56 30.14
C THR A 547 -11.12 11.88 30.86
N LEU A 548 -10.68 12.04 32.10
CA LEU A 548 -10.89 13.28 32.86
C LEU A 548 -10.13 14.47 32.26
N ASP A 549 -8.92 14.24 31.75
CA ASP A 549 -8.13 15.30 31.08
C ASP A 549 -8.80 15.74 29.77
N PHE A 550 -9.27 14.78 28.96
CA PHE A 550 -10.05 15.08 27.75
C PHE A 550 -11.37 15.79 28.06
N GLN A 551 -12.09 15.40 29.11
CA GLN A 551 -13.32 16.06 29.52
C GLN A 551 -13.09 17.51 29.98
N LYS A 552 -11.92 17.81 30.53
CA LYS A 552 -11.54 19.15 30.98
C LYS A 552 -11.21 20.08 29.82
N ASP A 553 -10.45 19.59 28.84
CA ASP A 553 -10.07 20.36 27.64
C ASP A 553 -9.78 19.40 26.46
N ASP A 554 -10.79 19.18 25.64
CA ASP A 554 -10.77 18.29 24.47
C ASP A 554 -9.95 18.84 23.29
N LYS A 555 -9.49 20.10 23.36
CA LYS A 555 -8.59 20.69 22.36
C LYS A 555 -7.12 20.47 22.70
N ARG A 556 -6.81 20.41 24.00
CA ARG A 556 -5.43 20.28 24.49
C ARG A 556 -5.02 18.83 24.75
N HIS A 557 -5.99 17.99 25.12
CA HIS A 557 -5.75 16.59 25.44
C HIS A 557 -6.29 15.69 24.32
N PRO A 558 -5.57 14.60 23.98
CA PRO A 558 -6.04 13.65 22.97
C PRO A 558 -7.22 12.84 23.47
N SER A 559 -8.03 12.34 22.52
CA SER A 559 -9.14 11.41 22.79
C SER A 559 -8.65 10.19 23.60
N PRO A 560 -9.43 9.70 24.59
CA PRO A 560 -9.05 8.53 25.40
C PRO A 560 -8.96 7.22 24.60
N ILE A 561 -9.54 7.22 23.40
CA ILE A 561 -9.47 6.12 22.43
C ILE A 561 -8.88 6.67 21.13
N PRO A 562 -8.26 5.84 20.26
CA PRO A 562 -7.60 6.33 19.06
C PRO A 562 -8.58 6.55 17.89
N LEU A 563 -9.73 7.16 18.19
CA LEU A 563 -10.72 7.64 17.24
C LEU A 563 -11.00 9.11 17.55
N ALA A 564 -10.90 9.97 16.53
CA ALA A 564 -11.24 11.39 16.63
C ALA A 564 -12.73 11.64 16.41
N ASP A 565 -13.35 10.86 15.52
CA ASP A 565 -14.73 11.05 15.09
C ASP A 565 -15.59 9.82 15.37
N CYS A 566 -16.88 10.05 15.53
CA CYS A 566 -17.88 8.99 15.63
C CYS A 566 -17.85 8.13 14.36
N PRO A 567 -17.56 6.83 14.46
CA PRO A 567 -17.44 5.96 13.28
C PRO A 567 -18.78 5.82 12.54
N TRP A 568 -19.92 6.01 13.22
CA TRP A 568 -21.23 5.93 12.58
C TRP A 568 -21.54 7.15 11.72
N CYS A 569 -21.50 8.37 12.28
CA CYS A 569 -21.96 9.58 11.57
C CYS A 569 -20.86 10.57 11.17
N GLY A 570 -19.60 10.30 11.52
CA GLY A 570 -18.47 11.19 11.23
C GLY A 570 -18.40 12.46 12.09
N HIS A 571 -19.28 12.61 13.10
CA HIS A 571 -19.23 13.78 13.99
C HIS A 571 -18.05 13.68 14.97
N PRO A 572 -17.24 14.75 15.14
CA PRO A 572 -16.13 14.75 16.08
C PRO A 572 -16.54 14.40 17.51
N PHE A 573 -15.72 13.62 18.21
CA PHE A 573 -15.91 13.41 19.64
C PHE A 573 -15.56 14.67 20.43
N THR A 574 -16.30 14.91 21.50
CA THR A 574 -16.13 16.07 22.38
C THR A 574 -16.02 15.62 23.83
N ASN A 575 -15.80 16.56 24.75
CA ASN A 575 -15.80 16.29 26.19
C ASN A 575 -17.05 15.55 26.73
N GLN A 576 -18.16 15.46 25.99
CA GLN A 576 -19.36 14.72 26.38
C GLN A 576 -19.41 13.28 25.86
N SER A 577 -18.47 12.89 25.00
CA SER A 577 -18.48 11.61 24.29
C SER A 577 -17.99 10.41 25.11
N PHE A 578 -17.42 10.63 26.29
CA PHE A 578 -16.81 9.58 27.09
C PHE A 578 -17.40 9.56 28.50
N GLN A 579 -17.86 8.39 28.94
CA GLN A 579 -18.42 8.19 30.27
C GLN A 579 -17.74 7.06 31.02
N LEU A 580 -17.25 7.39 32.21
CA LEU A 580 -16.74 6.46 33.20
C LEU A 580 -17.92 5.85 33.97
N VAL A 581 -18.01 4.52 33.99
CA VAL A 581 -19.15 3.77 34.58
C VAL A 581 -18.62 2.75 35.58
N PRO A 582 -19.24 2.58 36.77
CA PRO A 582 -20.48 3.22 37.24
C PRO A 582 -20.30 4.69 37.64
N ASP A 583 -19.11 5.10 38.02
CA ASP A 583 -18.77 6.46 38.41
C ASP A 583 -17.31 6.80 38.07
N ALA A 584 -16.95 8.08 38.19
CA ALA A 584 -15.62 8.57 37.86
C ALA A 584 -14.56 8.24 38.92
N ASP A 585 -14.95 7.82 40.14
CA ASP A 585 -14.01 7.53 41.21
C ASP A 585 -13.53 6.07 41.17
N HIS A 586 -14.42 5.13 40.85
CA HIS A 586 -14.11 3.69 40.69
C HIS A 586 -14.67 3.13 39.37
N PRO A 587 -14.18 3.61 38.22
CA PRO A 587 -14.72 3.18 36.93
C PRO A 587 -14.35 1.73 36.64
N LYS A 588 -15.35 0.98 36.20
CA LYS A 588 -15.22 -0.39 35.71
C LYS A 588 -15.27 -0.46 34.19
N ASP A 589 -15.82 0.54 33.52
CA ASP A 589 -16.01 0.57 32.06
C ASP A 589 -15.90 2.00 31.52
N LEU A 590 -15.52 2.13 30.25
CA LEU A 590 -15.47 3.39 29.51
C LEU A 590 -16.48 3.31 28.35
N LYS A 591 -17.62 3.99 28.49
CA LYS A 591 -18.62 4.06 27.42
C LYS A 591 -18.33 5.22 26.49
N VAL A 592 -18.48 4.95 25.19
CA VAL A 592 -18.30 5.94 24.12
C VAL A 592 -19.68 6.29 23.55
N GLU A 593 -20.01 7.58 23.46
CA GLU A 593 -21.30 8.09 22.98
C GLU A 593 -21.09 9.19 21.95
N CYS A 594 -21.97 9.28 20.95
CA CYS A 594 -21.90 10.36 19.99
C CYS A 594 -22.52 11.64 20.56
N ALA A 595 -21.83 12.78 20.41
CA ALA A 595 -22.34 14.08 20.84
C ALA A 595 -23.42 14.63 19.90
N ASN A 596 -23.49 14.14 18.65
CA ASN A 596 -24.52 14.55 17.69
C ASN A 596 -25.89 13.95 18.07
N HIS A 597 -26.86 14.81 18.38
CA HIS A 597 -28.23 14.41 18.75
C HIS A 597 -29.00 13.71 17.62
N ASP A 598 -28.65 13.99 16.36
CA ASP A 598 -29.27 13.35 15.20
C ASP A 598 -28.69 11.96 14.91
N CYS A 599 -27.55 11.62 15.53
CA CYS A 599 -26.94 10.30 15.40
C CYS A 599 -27.79 9.22 16.08
N THR A 600 -27.85 8.02 15.48
CA THR A 600 -28.46 6.83 16.10
C THR A 600 -27.81 6.48 17.44
N TYR A 601 -26.49 6.67 17.55
CA TYR A 601 -25.68 6.50 18.76
C TYR A 601 -25.52 7.79 19.57
N GLY A 602 -26.34 8.79 19.26
CA GLY A 602 -26.36 10.09 19.91
C GLY A 602 -27.03 10.07 21.27
N ILE A 603 -26.67 11.03 22.11
CA ILE A 603 -27.38 11.28 23.37
C ILE A 603 -28.73 11.94 23.04
N LYS A 604 -29.85 11.25 23.27
CA LYS A 604 -31.20 11.77 22.96
C LYS A 604 -31.97 12.10 24.23
N LYS A 605 -32.57 13.30 24.29
CA LYS A 605 -33.53 13.67 25.35
C LYS A 605 -34.93 13.23 24.92
N GLY A 606 -35.43 12.14 25.51
CA GLY A 606 -36.79 11.64 25.29
C GLY A 606 -37.77 12.08 26.38
N ARG A 607 -39.08 11.89 26.12
CA ARG A 607 -40.16 12.19 27.08
C ARG A 607 -40.07 11.38 28.39
N ARG A 608 -39.33 10.26 28.39
CA ARG A 608 -39.11 9.37 29.55
C ARG A 608 -37.70 9.47 30.14
N GLY A 609 -36.95 10.52 29.80
CA GLY A 609 -35.56 10.73 30.26
C GLY A 609 -34.53 10.68 29.12
N ILE A 610 -33.25 10.63 29.48
CA ILE A 610 -32.15 10.56 28.51
C ILE A 610 -32.04 9.12 27.99
N GLN A 611 -32.27 8.92 26.69
CA GLN A 611 -32.03 7.65 26.02
C GLN A 611 -30.60 7.66 25.48
N ARG A 612 -29.80 6.69 25.90
CA ARG A 612 -28.39 6.54 25.50
C ARG A 612 -28.20 5.21 24.80
N LEU A 613 -27.58 5.25 23.63
CA LEU A 613 -27.09 4.07 22.93
C LEU A 613 -25.58 4.26 22.73
N PRO A 614 -24.74 3.72 23.63
CA PRO A 614 -23.30 3.83 23.46
C PRO A 614 -22.86 3.10 22.19
N LEU A 615 -21.81 3.61 21.56
CA LEU A 615 -21.10 2.90 20.51
C LEU A 615 -20.56 1.58 21.09
N PRO A 616 -20.66 0.47 20.35
CA PRO A 616 -20.28 -0.87 20.82
C PRO A 616 -18.76 -1.09 20.82
N ILE A 617 -18.00 -0.14 21.36
CA ILE A 617 -16.53 -0.12 21.37
C ILE A 617 -16.02 -0.38 22.78
N VAL A 618 -15.08 -1.31 22.91
CA VAL A 618 -14.39 -1.64 24.16
C VAL A 618 -12.89 -1.47 23.93
N SER A 619 -12.30 -0.37 24.40
CA SER A 619 -10.91 0.00 24.09
C SER A 619 -9.91 -0.24 25.21
N VAL A 620 -10.37 -0.52 26.42
CA VAL A 620 -9.53 -0.73 27.61
C VAL A 620 -9.45 -2.23 27.89
N ASP A 621 -8.24 -2.74 28.11
CA ASP A 621 -7.97 -4.18 28.32
C ASP A 621 -8.83 -4.80 29.43
N GLU A 622 -8.90 -4.19 30.61
CA GLU A 622 -9.69 -4.70 31.74
C GLU A 622 -11.18 -4.96 31.37
N PRO A 623 -11.91 -3.99 30.77
CA PRO A 623 -13.20 -4.25 30.15
C PRO A 623 -13.20 -5.31 29.04
N ILE A 624 -12.18 -5.38 28.17
CA ILE A 624 -12.10 -6.38 27.10
C ILE A 624 -12.13 -7.79 27.70
N TYR A 625 -11.31 -8.08 28.71
CA TYR A 625 -11.25 -9.40 29.35
C TYR A 625 -12.55 -9.76 30.08
N ARG A 626 -13.25 -8.75 30.65
CA ARG A 626 -14.52 -8.98 31.36
C ARG A 626 -15.71 -9.17 30.42
N ARG A 627 -15.77 -8.40 29.33
CA ARG A 627 -16.94 -8.34 28.43
C ARG A 627 -16.82 -9.30 27.24
N LEU A 628 -15.60 -9.70 26.89
CA LEU A 628 -15.30 -10.62 25.79
C LEU A 628 -15.98 -10.18 24.48
N PRO A 629 -15.60 -9.02 23.91
CA PRO A 629 -16.18 -8.52 22.67
C PRO A 629 -16.03 -9.58 21.56
N CYS A 630 -17.07 -9.72 20.75
CA CYS A 630 -17.13 -10.79 19.75
C CYS A 630 -16.19 -10.55 18.56
N PHE A 631 -15.75 -9.31 18.36
CA PHE A 631 -14.79 -8.90 17.35
C PHE A 631 -13.62 -8.21 18.08
N ILE A 632 -12.38 -8.65 17.90
CA ILE A 632 -11.19 -7.95 18.43
C ILE A 632 -10.28 -7.53 17.27
N ILE A 633 -9.82 -6.29 17.35
CA ILE A 633 -8.68 -5.79 16.57
C ILE A 633 -7.46 -5.77 17.47
N ALA A 634 -6.38 -6.41 17.03
CA ALA A 634 -5.17 -6.55 17.83
C ALA A 634 -3.88 -6.32 17.05
N THR A 635 -2.84 -5.87 17.76
CA THR A 635 -1.48 -5.68 17.22
C THR A 635 -0.51 -6.75 17.77
N VAL A 636 0.57 -7.02 17.04
CA VAL A 636 1.51 -8.12 17.35
C VAL A 636 2.12 -8.01 18.76
N ASP A 637 2.39 -6.79 19.23
CA ASP A 637 2.95 -6.50 20.55
C ASP A 637 2.09 -7.03 21.70
N LYS A 638 0.76 -7.05 21.55
CA LYS A 638 -0.13 -7.64 22.56
C LYS A 638 -0.04 -9.16 22.63
N PHE A 639 0.17 -9.82 21.48
CA PHE A 639 0.34 -11.27 21.45
C PHE A 639 1.65 -11.71 22.10
N ALA A 640 2.72 -10.92 21.98
CA ALA A 640 3.99 -11.22 22.66
C ALA A 640 3.84 -11.25 24.19
N ASN A 641 2.86 -10.52 24.72
CA ASN A 641 2.57 -10.44 26.16
C ASN A 641 1.62 -11.54 26.68
N LEU A 642 1.00 -12.35 25.81
CA LEU A 642 0.08 -13.43 26.22
C LEU A 642 0.66 -14.36 27.30
N PRO A 643 1.93 -14.83 27.21
CA PRO A 643 2.49 -15.72 28.22
C PRO A 643 2.61 -15.09 29.62
N TRP A 644 2.60 -13.75 29.70
CA TRP A 644 2.90 -12.99 30.91
C TRP A 644 1.65 -12.38 31.55
N VAL A 645 0.52 -12.34 30.85
CA VAL A 645 -0.73 -11.73 31.34
C VAL A 645 -1.78 -12.83 31.58
N GLY A 646 -1.86 -13.31 32.83
CA GLY A 646 -2.76 -14.41 33.20
C GLY A 646 -4.25 -14.19 32.91
N HIS A 647 -4.71 -12.93 32.80
CA HIS A 647 -6.09 -12.59 32.44
C HIS A 647 -6.44 -12.84 30.95
N THR A 648 -5.44 -13.16 30.12
CA THR A 648 -5.63 -13.43 28.68
C THR A 648 -5.93 -14.89 28.37
N GLY A 649 -5.76 -15.80 29.34
CA GLY A 649 -5.91 -17.25 29.21
C GLY A 649 -7.23 -17.82 29.70
#